data_AF-A0A7V5SSA4-F1
#
_entry.id   AF-A0A7V5SSA4-F1
#
_cell.length_a   1.000
_cell.length_b   1.000
_cell.length_c   1.000
_cell.angle_alpha   90.00
_cell.angle_beta   90.00
_cell.angle_gamma   90.00
#
_symmetry.space_group_name_H-M   'P 1'
#
loop_
_entity.id
_entity.type
_entity.pdbx_description
1 polymer ?
#
loop_
_entity_poly.entity_id
_entity_poly.type
_entity_poly.pdbx_seq_one_letter_code
_entity_poly.pdbx_strand_id
1 'polypeptide(L)'
;MKNLFKLIIIFLFLFNNLSKAQPVISYIIPDIGTPNLNTYYEIITRTNLVDNFGTDGFYLNNSNDSVRVEVLNPIDTQKIIFGPIVVSWEGRMISGQAFINPDVKPNSSDWSLLSSEFRIPFRVFVQGKGYSNIDTFYIVLPQHLGDISGINESVIGEGQLGRRSRRGAMIIDSLILGAKTYTISTQDCDPLINGSRGNQGYLPITILSRGIIKGTSNSRIALDGGMTKIQDAAPGGGGGGGRFYDATLLGNNNGDDGGNGFVSGGPGGRNNSGIPTQTNAFKNYGIGSDSSGYSLNGVAPPIKGQYEASGGATGHPFGRSGDPCFDGNTCEQTGGYGGGSGNKQTYAGGSGGYAVNGGGYKSSGGQVCGNAMIVPLAGGSGGASGNPQGAGTFSGSGGGGGGALSIAAPIISQVNFSANGANGGVGNGNGGNGSGGALLFYTKIDFDNSQITVNGGNTSPNAASCGRIRSDSKIWVNIQPLTPNANPYVGFTTDTNNLVPRKFVLSGKKPTNKNLKLYIKPESGVWQHYGDITSSASSWSQMISLPQPDSIFYFVALMDIDNPALAPYEQEPLAIFSQAGANIFLIDKLPHLVCDSVINARYFKCENFPKTFFTTLINTGDTNLTVEFQNQYFIKNNQGFSVISPTGYKVIKPMDSVKIQLSFSPPNNNFSNFFSDTLVFKHNDNFTTNPWKIALNVTLDTILLTIQNPNDLKPITPVYDGLDTLDLGAVCNNQNLQYDFILQNYSTNFININSIVFKNNYFAAQINSNLMDFQEPNNQQNLKITLLNKINTGPILDSMILKIDECNNYVKRVYLKAFIEYTLLNIIGDGNFGNVDMSSQKTRIYKIVNKGNKGALINDLTDLFLIKNGEFKILDVSPVLPVTLNPNTDTLFVTIQFKPSAEAIFSDSLFVKSIAGPNSCENDSSIELIAKGVTSKIEVSDDLLDFGLSSKCADIEKSVFIKNLPNATNDLIITRRAKITGVDINNFSISQEPSPIPYTIKPGDSVEYFVRYSGSAGGEGMKNTQLEIYTDSPTDSVIIVKLQAEREDLHIAVNPPNFIDLGVVYTGFDKDTIVSLTNLGRLNQYVIRILSDNPDLSVFPFGGWL
;
A
#
# COMPACT_ATOMS: atom_id res chain seq x y z
N MET A 1 -28.75 57.92 -34.12
CA MET A 1 -27.69 57.10 -34.74
C MET A 1 -27.00 56.12 -33.78
N LYS A 2 -26.45 56.54 -32.62
CA LYS A 2 -25.76 55.61 -31.68
C LYS A 2 -26.62 54.44 -31.16
N ASN A 3 -27.92 54.64 -30.93
CA ASN A 3 -28.82 53.56 -30.49
C ASN A 3 -29.19 52.58 -31.61
N LEU A 4 -29.24 53.04 -32.86
CA LEU A 4 -29.46 52.19 -34.03
C LEU A 4 -28.23 51.31 -34.31
N PHE A 5 -27.03 51.86 -34.14
CA PHE A 5 -25.77 51.12 -34.27
C PHE A 5 -25.60 50.06 -33.17
N LYS A 6 -26.01 50.35 -31.92
CA LYS A 6 -26.08 49.35 -30.84
C LYS A 6 -27.12 48.27 -31.12
N LEU A 7 -28.29 48.62 -31.66
CA LEU A 7 -29.30 47.64 -32.03
C LEU A 7 -28.83 46.72 -33.15
N ILE A 8 -28.10 47.26 -34.15
CA ILE A 8 -27.50 46.50 -35.25
C ILE A 8 -26.38 45.58 -34.75
N ILE A 9 -25.53 46.03 -33.82
CA ILE A 9 -24.49 45.18 -33.21
C ILE A 9 -25.10 44.08 -32.34
N ILE A 10 -26.16 44.38 -31.58
CA ILE A 10 -26.90 43.38 -30.80
C ILE A 10 -27.64 42.40 -31.72
N PHE A 11 -28.23 42.85 -32.83
CA PHE A 11 -28.80 41.98 -33.86
C PHE A 11 -27.71 41.12 -34.53
N LEU A 12 -26.53 41.67 -34.85
CA LEU A 12 -25.39 40.92 -35.41
C LEU A 12 -24.80 39.91 -34.43
N PHE A 13 -24.82 40.20 -33.12
CA PHE A 13 -24.42 39.24 -32.08
C PHE A 13 -25.49 38.18 -31.79
N LEU A 14 -26.79 38.53 -31.90
CA LEU A 14 -27.90 37.59 -31.76
C LEU A 14 -28.04 36.68 -32.99
N PHE A 15 -27.69 37.14 -34.19
CA PHE A 15 -27.68 36.33 -35.42
C PHE A 15 -26.45 35.43 -35.57
N ASN A 16 -25.37 35.65 -34.83
CA ASN A 16 -24.22 34.74 -34.82
C ASN A 16 -24.47 33.42 -34.06
N ASN A 17 -25.59 33.31 -33.35
CA ASN A 17 -26.18 32.00 -33.02
C ASN A 17 -27.05 31.54 -34.19
N LEU A 18 -26.43 31.39 -35.37
CA LEU A 18 -27.04 30.74 -36.51
C LEU A 18 -27.52 29.35 -36.06
N SER A 19 -28.83 29.17 -36.08
CA SER A 19 -29.51 27.89 -36.05
C SER A 19 -28.88 26.97 -37.11
N LYS A 20 -27.88 26.17 -36.71
CA LYS A 20 -27.38 25.09 -37.56
C LYS A 20 -28.57 24.21 -37.91
N ALA A 21 -28.74 23.91 -39.19
CA ALA A 21 -29.82 23.05 -39.66
C ALA A 21 -29.78 21.72 -38.89
N GLN A 22 -30.94 21.27 -38.44
CA GLN A 22 -31.07 19.97 -37.78
C GLN A 22 -30.61 18.86 -38.74
N PRO A 23 -29.95 17.80 -38.22
CA PRO A 23 -29.52 16.68 -39.04
C PRO A 23 -30.71 16.02 -39.74
N VAL A 24 -30.51 15.47 -40.93
CA VAL A 24 -31.57 14.79 -41.69
C VAL A 24 -31.19 13.33 -41.95
N ILE A 25 -32.12 12.42 -41.72
CA ILE A 25 -32.06 11.02 -42.15
C ILE A 25 -32.90 10.86 -43.41
N SER A 26 -32.29 10.38 -44.50
CA SER A 26 -33.02 9.99 -45.71
C SER A 26 -33.53 8.56 -45.61
N TYR A 27 -32.67 7.62 -45.21
CA TYR A 27 -33.02 6.23 -44.93
C TYR A 27 -31.93 5.52 -44.13
N ILE A 28 -32.30 4.38 -43.55
CA ILE A 28 -31.40 3.36 -42.98
C ILE A 28 -31.46 2.07 -43.82
N ILE A 29 -30.32 1.41 -44.02
CA ILE A 29 -30.25 0.11 -44.69
C ILE A 29 -29.27 -0.84 -43.97
N PRO A 30 -29.67 -2.10 -43.68
CA PRO A 30 -31.06 -2.56 -43.63
C PRO A 30 -31.84 -1.85 -42.52
N ASP A 31 -33.16 -1.81 -42.67
CA ASP A 31 -34.11 -1.20 -41.73
C ASP A 31 -34.77 -2.23 -40.79
N ILE A 32 -34.31 -3.49 -40.82
CA ILE A 32 -34.88 -4.60 -40.04
C ILE A 32 -33.81 -5.38 -39.27
N GLY A 33 -34.20 -5.94 -38.13
CA GLY A 33 -33.39 -6.84 -37.29
C GLY A 33 -34.24 -7.97 -36.69
N THR A 34 -33.61 -8.98 -36.10
CA THR A 34 -34.32 -10.11 -35.47
C THR A 34 -33.67 -10.50 -34.14
N PRO A 35 -34.42 -11.03 -33.15
CA PRO A 35 -33.88 -11.40 -31.84
C PRO A 35 -32.66 -12.32 -31.92
N ASN A 36 -31.70 -12.10 -31.01
CA ASN A 36 -30.43 -12.82 -30.94
C ASN A 36 -29.56 -12.70 -32.20
N LEU A 37 -29.68 -11.59 -32.94
CA LEU A 37 -28.85 -11.26 -34.09
C LEU A 37 -28.39 -9.80 -34.01
N ASN A 38 -27.15 -9.54 -34.42
CA ASN A 38 -26.68 -8.19 -34.72
C ASN A 38 -27.01 -7.82 -36.18
N THR A 39 -27.08 -6.54 -36.49
CA THR A 39 -27.37 -6.03 -37.83
C THR A 39 -26.44 -4.87 -38.14
N TYR A 40 -25.52 -5.05 -39.08
CA TYR A 40 -24.72 -3.98 -39.66
C TYR A 40 -25.65 -3.06 -40.45
N TYR A 41 -25.66 -1.77 -40.11
CA TYR A 41 -26.53 -0.80 -40.74
C TYR A 41 -25.78 0.45 -41.19
N GLU A 42 -26.37 1.14 -42.16
CA GLU A 42 -25.92 2.39 -42.73
C GLU A 42 -27.08 3.40 -42.74
N ILE A 43 -26.89 4.56 -42.10
CA ILE A 43 -27.84 5.68 -42.14
C ILE A 43 -27.29 6.71 -43.13
N ILE A 44 -28.09 7.01 -44.14
CA ILE A 44 -27.74 7.90 -45.24
C ILE A 44 -28.52 9.20 -45.11
N THR A 45 -27.84 10.34 -45.28
CA THR A 45 -28.48 11.65 -45.43
C THR A 45 -28.60 12.07 -46.90
N ARG A 46 -29.18 13.25 -47.13
CA ARG A 46 -29.26 13.84 -48.46
C ARG A 46 -27.88 14.07 -49.06
N THR A 47 -27.72 13.77 -50.35
CA THR A 47 -26.43 13.79 -51.04
C THR A 47 -25.65 15.12 -50.93
N ASN A 48 -26.37 16.24 -50.80
CA ASN A 48 -25.82 17.60 -50.75
C ASN A 48 -25.64 18.16 -49.32
N LEU A 49 -25.96 17.41 -48.26
CA LEU A 49 -25.83 17.88 -46.87
C LEU A 49 -24.52 17.40 -46.25
N VAL A 50 -23.42 18.07 -46.61
CA VAL A 50 -22.11 17.87 -45.96
C VAL A 50 -22.18 18.29 -44.48
N ASP A 51 -21.41 17.60 -43.63
CA ASP A 51 -21.36 17.73 -42.17
C ASP A 51 -22.69 17.39 -41.47
N ASN A 52 -23.69 16.83 -42.16
CA ASN A 52 -25.04 16.61 -41.59
C ASN A 52 -25.02 15.88 -40.24
N PHE A 53 -24.31 14.75 -40.15
CA PHE A 53 -24.15 13.96 -38.93
C PHE A 53 -22.95 14.37 -38.07
N GLY A 54 -22.31 15.51 -38.36
CA GLY A 54 -21.11 15.99 -37.71
C GLY A 54 -19.83 15.54 -38.43
N THR A 55 -18.69 15.70 -37.75
CA THR A 55 -17.38 15.37 -38.29
C THR A 55 -17.18 13.87 -38.45
N ASP A 56 -16.51 13.48 -39.53
CA ASP A 56 -16.07 12.09 -39.74
C ASP A 56 -15.23 11.60 -38.55
N GLY A 57 -15.53 10.41 -38.06
CA GLY A 57 -15.00 9.96 -36.78
C GLY A 57 -15.65 8.69 -36.27
N PHE A 58 -15.03 8.11 -35.24
CA PHE A 58 -15.58 6.98 -34.48
C PHE A 58 -16.16 7.50 -33.17
N TYR A 59 -17.38 7.06 -32.83
CA TYR A 59 -18.09 7.41 -31.60
C TYR A 59 -18.64 6.14 -30.94
N LEU A 60 -18.59 6.05 -29.60
CA LEU A 60 -19.05 4.86 -28.87
C LEU A 60 -20.56 4.72 -28.81
N ASN A 61 -21.29 5.76 -29.19
CA ASN A 61 -22.73 5.89 -29.05
C ASN A 61 -23.22 5.88 -27.59
N ASN A 62 -22.38 6.37 -26.67
CA ASN A 62 -22.73 6.57 -25.27
C ASN A 62 -23.47 7.90 -25.06
N SER A 63 -24.18 8.07 -23.95
CA SER A 63 -25.04 9.24 -23.69
C SER A 63 -24.34 10.61 -23.78
N ASN A 64 -23.02 10.67 -23.57
CA ASN A 64 -22.24 11.90 -23.60
C ASN A 64 -21.50 12.12 -24.93
N ASP A 65 -21.65 11.23 -25.91
CA ASP A 65 -20.95 11.35 -27.18
C ASP A 65 -21.57 12.46 -28.04
N SER A 66 -20.72 13.11 -28.86
CA SER A 66 -21.11 14.23 -29.70
C SER A 66 -22.02 13.82 -30.87
N VAL A 67 -21.97 12.55 -31.28
CA VAL A 67 -22.89 11.97 -32.28
C VAL A 67 -23.45 10.69 -31.72
N ARG A 68 -24.79 10.55 -31.75
CA ARG A 68 -25.48 9.39 -31.17
C ARG A 68 -26.66 8.95 -32.04
N VAL A 69 -26.85 7.65 -32.19
CA VAL A 69 -28.07 7.03 -32.70
C VAL A 69 -28.87 6.54 -31.49
N GLU A 70 -30.01 7.16 -31.24
CA GLU A 70 -30.84 6.88 -30.06
C GLU A 70 -32.27 6.49 -30.45
N VAL A 71 -32.84 5.57 -29.67
CA VAL A 71 -34.28 5.28 -29.76
C VAL A 71 -35.07 6.47 -29.22
N LEU A 72 -36.21 6.75 -29.84
CA LEU A 72 -37.09 7.82 -29.41
C LEU A 72 -37.79 7.47 -28.08
N ASN A 73 -38.21 6.22 -27.92
CA ASN A 73 -38.84 5.74 -26.69
C ASN A 73 -37.80 5.03 -25.82
N PRO A 74 -37.58 5.47 -24.57
CA PRO A 74 -36.61 4.81 -23.69
C PRO A 74 -36.89 3.32 -23.42
N ILE A 75 -38.15 2.88 -23.46
CA ILE A 75 -38.46 1.45 -23.25
C ILE A 75 -37.90 0.55 -24.35
N ASP A 76 -37.68 1.10 -25.55
CA ASP A 76 -37.15 0.33 -26.68
C ASP A 76 -35.66 0.00 -26.50
N THR A 77 -34.94 0.62 -25.55
CA THR A 77 -33.57 0.21 -25.20
C THR A 77 -33.51 -1.19 -24.59
N GLN A 78 -34.64 -1.74 -24.12
CA GLN A 78 -34.72 -3.14 -23.67
C GLN A 78 -34.84 -4.12 -24.86
N LYS A 79 -35.17 -3.62 -26.06
CA LYS A 79 -35.42 -4.43 -27.26
C LYS A 79 -34.26 -4.35 -28.26
N ILE A 80 -33.68 -3.16 -28.42
CA ILE A 80 -32.60 -2.89 -29.38
C ILE A 80 -31.55 -1.99 -28.74
N ILE A 81 -30.29 -2.32 -29.01
CA ILE A 81 -29.12 -1.51 -28.65
C ILE A 81 -28.38 -1.12 -29.93
N PHE A 82 -28.21 0.18 -30.14
CA PHE A 82 -27.31 0.68 -31.18
C PHE A 82 -25.87 0.69 -30.64
N GLY A 83 -24.97 0.07 -31.40
CA GLY A 83 -23.55 -0.02 -31.15
C GLY A 83 -22.79 1.28 -31.34
N PRO A 84 -21.46 1.26 -31.17
CA PRO A 84 -20.57 2.29 -31.67
C PRO A 84 -20.82 2.56 -33.16
N ILE A 85 -20.51 3.79 -33.57
CA ILE A 85 -20.80 4.31 -34.91
C ILE A 85 -19.57 4.94 -35.54
N VAL A 86 -19.49 4.88 -36.87
CA VAL A 86 -18.53 5.61 -37.68
C VAL A 86 -19.29 6.60 -38.54
N VAL A 87 -18.98 7.89 -38.38
CA VAL A 87 -19.42 8.95 -39.30
C VAL A 87 -18.40 9.03 -40.43
N SER A 88 -18.88 9.05 -41.67
CA SER A 88 -18.07 9.10 -42.88
C SER A 88 -18.75 9.89 -44.01
N TRP A 89 -18.06 10.03 -45.14
CA TRP A 89 -18.54 10.76 -46.32
C TRP A 89 -18.77 12.25 -46.05
N GLU A 90 -17.83 12.89 -45.34
CA GLU A 90 -17.91 14.28 -44.92
C GLU A 90 -19.17 14.52 -44.08
N GLY A 91 -19.48 13.63 -43.15
CA GLY A 91 -20.66 13.71 -42.29
C GLY A 91 -21.97 13.31 -42.96
N ARG A 92 -21.94 12.69 -44.15
CA ARG A 92 -23.16 12.30 -44.89
C ARG A 92 -23.68 10.90 -44.55
N MET A 93 -22.90 10.11 -43.83
CA MET A 93 -23.21 8.73 -43.53
C MET A 93 -22.84 8.36 -42.10
N ILE A 94 -23.64 7.49 -41.47
CA ILE A 94 -23.29 6.74 -40.27
C ILE A 94 -23.31 5.25 -40.60
N SER A 95 -22.29 4.49 -40.20
CA SER A 95 -22.35 3.02 -40.14
C SER A 95 -22.23 2.52 -38.70
N GLY A 96 -22.86 1.39 -38.39
CA GLY A 96 -22.88 0.84 -37.04
C GLY A 96 -23.45 -0.58 -36.96
N GLN A 97 -23.68 -1.05 -35.74
CA GLN A 97 -24.33 -2.35 -35.46
C GLN A 97 -25.56 -2.14 -34.60
N ALA A 98 -26.69 -2.75 -34.95
CA ALA A 98 -27.87 -2.84 -34.10
C ALA A 98 -27.94 -4.24 -33.50
N PHE A 99 -28.15 -4.34 -32.19
CA PHE A 99 -28.25 -5.62 -31.48
C PHE A 99 -29.66 -5.80 -30.95
N ILE A 100 -30.34 -6.85 -31.36
CA ILE A 100 -31.71 -7.13 -30.89
C ILE A 100 -31.64 -8.08 -29.70
N ASN A 101 -32.26 -7.67 -28.59
CA ASN A 101 -32.26 -8.44 -27.36
C ASN A 101 -32.88 -9.85 -27.62
N PRO A 102 -32.21 -10.94 -27.20
CA PRO A 102 -32.69 -12.31 -27.39
C PRO A 102 -34.10 -12.61 -26.83
N ASP A 103 -34.54 -11.87 -25.82
CA ASP A 103 -35.84 -12.08 -25.17
C ASP A 103 -37.02 -11.45 -25.92
N VAL A 104 -36.76 -10.66 -26.95
CA VAL A 104 -37.79 -10.02 -27.78
C VAL A 104 -38.51 -11.06 -28.63
N LYS A 105 -39.84 -10.97 -28.73
CA LYS A 105 -40.68 -11.92 -29.47
C LYS A 105 -41.59 -11.19 -30.48
N PRO A 106 -41.08 -10.80 -31.65
CA PRO A 106 -41.89 -10.11 -32.65
C PRO A 106 -43.03 -11.00 -33.17
N ASN A 107 -44.16 -10.40 -33.53
CA ASN A 107 -45.37 -11.14 -33.90
C ASN A 107 -45.43 -11.57 -35.38
N SER A 108 -44.53 -11.07 -36.24
CA SER A 108 -44.58 -11.30 -37.68
C SER A 108 -43.19 -11.20 -38.32
N SER A 109 -43.00 -11.90 -39.44
CA SER A 109 -41.86 -11.70 -40.35
C SER A 109 -42.12 -10.60 -41.40
N ASP A 110 -43.39 -10.23 -41.59
CA ASP A 110 -43.80 -9.11 -42.41
C ASP A 110 -43.82 -7.82 -41.59
N TRP A 111 -42.90 -6.92 -41.90
CA TRP A 111 -42.73 -5.62 -41.23
C TRP A 111 -44.01 -4.77 -41.22
N SER A 112 -44.88 -4.92 -42.21
CA SER A 112 -46.12 -4.15 -42.33
C SER A 112 -47.21 -4.65 -41.37
N LEU A 113 -47.10 -5.89 -40.90
CA LEU A 113 -48.03 -6.54 -39.96
C LEU A 113 -47.52 -6.54 -38.50
N LEU A 114 -46.37 -5.91 -38.24
CA LEU A 114 -45.83 -5.81 -36.88
C LEU A 114 -46.71 -4.96 -35.97
N SER A 115 -46.88 -5.41 -34.72
CA SER A 115 -47.40 -4.59 -33.63
C SER A 115 -46.52 -3.35 -33.43
N SER A 116 -47.10 -2.25 -32.95
CA SER A 116 -46.41 -0.96 -32.77
C SER A 116 -45.16 -1.07 -31.90
N GLU A 117 -45.16 -1.95 -30.90
CA GLU A 117 -44.03 -2.20 -30.00
C GLU A 117 -42.78 -2.79 -30.67
N PHE A 118 -42.88 -3.37 -31.88
CA PHE A 118 -41.75 -3.88 -32.67
C PHE A 118 -41.33 -2.94 -33.80
N ARG A 119 -41.97 -1.77 -33.89
CA ARG A 119 -41.61 -0.68 -34.80
C ARG A 119 -40.87 0.37 -33.98
N ILE A 120 -39.54 0.34 -34.02
CA ILE A 120 -38.71 1.13 -33.11
C ILE A 120 -38.39 2.49 -33.75
N PRO A 121 -39.03 3.59 -33.32
CA PRO A 121 -38.64 4.92 -33.77
C PRO A 121 -37.26 5.28 -33.23
N PHE A 122 -36.39 5.80 -34.09
CA PHE A 122 -35.05 6.26 -33.72
C PHE A 122 -34.72 7.59 -34.39
N ARG A 123 -33.70 8.27 -33.88
CA ARG A 123 -33.18 9.55 -34.40
C ARG A 123 -31.68 9.65 -34.16
N VAL A 124 -31.03 10.58 -34.87
CA VAL A 124 -29.62 10.92 -34.68
C VAL A 124 -29.51 12.23 -33.91
N PHE A 125 -28.71 12.26 -32.86
CA PHE A 125 -28.31 13.46 -32.15
C PHE A 125 -26.92 13.90 -32.59
N VAL A 126 -26.74 15.18 -32.86
CA VAL A 126 -25.45 15.80 -33.18
C VAL A 126 -25.26 17.03 -32.31
N GLN A 127 -24.17 17.06 -31.53
CA GLN A 127 -23.84 18.17 -30.66
C GLN A 127 -23.74 19.48 -31.45
N GLY A 128 -24.49 20.49 -31.02
CA GLY A 128 -24.56 21.78 -31.70
C GLY A 128 -25.51 21.84 -32.91
N LYS A 129 -26.09 20.72 -33.38
CA LYS A 129 -27.15 20.70 -34.41
C LYS A 129 -28.50 20.15 -33.90
N GLY A 130 -28.49 19.43 -32.78
CA GLY A 130 -29.70 18.88 -32.17
C GLY A 130 -30.08 17.51 -32.73
N TYR A 131 -31.37 17.22 -32.78
CA TYR A 131 -31.92 15.93 -33.20
C TYR A 131 -32.38 15.94 -34.65
N SER A 132 -32.27 14.79 -35.31
CA SER A 132 -32.77 14.61 -36.67
C SER A 132 -34.27 14.38 -36.73
N ASN A 133 -34.83 14.31 -37.95
CA ASN A 133 -36.10 13.63 -38.16
C ASN A 133 -36.03 12.17 -37.68
N ILE A 134 -37.21 11.62 -37.38
CA ILE A 134 -37.38 10.24 -36.92
C ILE A 134 -37.43 9.31 -38.14
N ASP A 135 -36.79 8.16 -38.04
CA ASP A 135 -37.02 7.00 -38.90
C ASP A 135 -37.36 5.78 -38.02
N THR A 136 -37.67 4.64 -38.61
CA THR A 136 -38.12 3.43 -37.91
C THR A 136 -37.26 2.23 -38.27
N PHE A 137 -36.82 1.52 -37.24
CA PHE A 137 -36.17 0.21 -37.35
C PHE A 137 -37.16 -0.88 -36.91
N TYR A 138 -37.34 -1.92 -37.71
CA TYR A 138 -38.35 -2.95 -37.43
C TYR A 138 -37.71 -4.22 -36.88
N ILE A 139 -38.27 -4.77 -35.80
CA ILE A 139 -37.86 -6.06 -35.25
C ILE A 139 -38.83 -7.12 -35.78
N VAL A 140 -38.33 -8.06 -36.59
CA VAL A 140 -39.14 -9.07 -37.30
C VAL A 140 -38.76 -10.49 -36.88
N LEU A 141 -39.68 -11.43 -37.08
CA LEU A 141 -39.33 -12.86 -37.17
C LEU A 141 -38.56 -13.12 -38.47
N PRO A 142 -37.59 -14.05 -38.49
CA PRO A 142 -37.02 -14.52 -39.74
C PRO A 142 -38.12 -15.14 -40.62
N GLN A 143 -38.08 -14.86 -41.92
CA GLN A 143 -38.93 -15.53 -42.90
C GLN A 143 -38.48 -16.98 -43.05
N HIS A 144 -39.46 -17.88 -43.11
CA HIS A 144 -39.21 -19.31 -43.30
C HIS A 144 -39.11 -19.60 -44.79
N LEU A 145 -37.88 -19.71 -45.31
CA LEU A 145 -37.64 -20.12 -46.70
C LEU A 145 -37.16 -21.57 -46.76
N GLY A 146 -36.19 -21.95 -45.91
CA GLY A 146 -35.70 -23.33 -45.86
C GLY A 146 -35.18 -23.84 -47.20
N ASP A 147 -35.69 -24.99 -47.63
CA ASP A 147 -35.40 -25.58 -48.93
C ASP A 147 -36.39 -25.13 -50.00
N ILE A 148 -35.91 -24.27 -50.91
CA ILE A 148 -36.69 -23.74 -52.03
C ILE A 148 -36.31 -24.38 -53.36
N SER A 149 -35.51 -25.45 -53.36
CA SER A 149 -35.02 -26.09 -54.58
C SER A 149 -36.12 -26.64 -55.48
N GLY A 150 -37.24 -27.06 -54.89
CA GLY A 150 -38.44 -27.53 -55.58
C GLY A 150 -39.45 -26.43 -55.95
N ILE A 151 -39.24 -25.18 -55.55
CA ILE A 151 -40.16 -24.06 -55.86
C ILE A 151 -39.88 -23.58 -57.28
N ASN A 152 -40.93 -23.38 -58.09
CA ASN A 152 -40.79 -22.96 -59.49
C ASN A 152 -40.36 -21.50 -59.65
N GLU A 153 -40.79 -20.61 -58.75
CA GLU A 153 -40.42 -19.20 -58.73
C GLU A 153 -38.90 -18.99 -58.66
N SER A 154 -38.42 -17.88 -59.21
CA SER A 154 -36.99 -17.55 -59.28
C SER A 154 -36.70 -16.08 -58.92
N VAL A 155 -37.66 -15.34 -58.38
CA VAL A 155 -37.47 -13.95 -57.96
C VAL A 155 -37.50 -13.88 -56.44
N ILE A 156 -36.35 -13.72 -55.81
CA ILE A 156 -36.21 -13.62 -54.35
C ILE A 156 -36.77 -12.27 -53.88
N GLY A 157 -37.54 -12.29 -52.80
CA GLY A 157 -38.17 -11.11 -52.23
C GLY A 157 -39.57 -10.81 -52.76
N GLU A 158 -40.14 -11.74 -53.52
CA GLU A 158 -41.54 -11.74 -53.98
C GLU A 158 -42.13 -13.15 -53.88
N GLY A 159 -43.46 -13.24 -53.79
CA GLY A 159 -44.20 -14.51 -53.88
C GLY A 159 -43.86 -15.48 -52.76
N GLN A 160 -43.58 -16.73 -53.13
CA GLN A 160 -43.16 -17.80 -52.22
C GLN A 160 -41.69 -17.67 -51.80
N LEU A 161 -40.91 -16.82 -52.47
CA LEU A 161 -39.49 -16.60 -52.16
C LEU A 161 -39.26 -15.41 -51.23
N GLY A 162 -40.25 -15.14 -50.38
CA GLY A 162 -40.20 -14.13 -49.32
C GLY A 162 -40.62 -12.74 -49.75
N ARG A 163 -40.41 -11.76 -48.87
CA ARG A 163 -40.77 -10.36 -49.06
C ARG A 163 -39.64 -9.45 -48.58
N ARG A 164 -39.30 -8.42 -49.35
CA ARG A 164 -38.34 -7.39 -48.93
C ARG A 164 -38.95 -6.43 -47.92
N SER A 165 -38.13 -5.94 -47.00
CA SER A 165 -38.49 -4.86 -46.08
C SER A 165 -38.68 -3.55 -46.81
N ARG A 166 -39.16 -2.54 -46.09
CA ARG A 166 -39.41 -1.19 -46.60
C ARG A 166 -38.15 -0.58 -47.25
N ARG A 167 -36.94 -0.88 -46.76
CA ARG A 167 -35.65 -0.46 -47.36
C ARG A 167 -34.87 -1.61 -48.01
N GLY A 168 -35.57 -2.65 -48.44
CA GLY A 168 -35.04 -3.63 -49.39
C GLY A 168 -34.33 -4.84 -48.79
N ALA A 169 -34.38 -5.04 -47.46
CA ALA A 169 -33.69 -6.11 -46.74
C ALA A 169 -34.57 -7.34 -46.48
N MET A 170 -33.93 -8.48 -46.18
CA MET A 170 -34.59 -9.73 -45.81
C MET A 170 -33.84 -10.38 -44.65
N ILE A 171 -34.59 -10.91 -43.68
CA ILE A 171 -34.06 -11.80 -42.64
C ILE A 171 -34.74 -13.14 -42.80
N ILE A 172 -33.95 -14.20 -42.95
CA ILE A 172 -34.43 -15.55 -43.29
C ILE A 172 -33.86 -16.58 -42.32
N ASP A 173 -34.52 -17.72 -42.20
CA ASP A 173 -34.05 -18.83 -41.39
C ASP A 173 -32.90 -19.60 -42.03
N SER A 174 -33.00 -19.95 -43.32
CA SER A 174 -31.95 -20.56 -44.16
C SER A 174 -32.36 -20.45 -45.63
N LEU A 175 -31.44 -20.76 -46.55
CA LEU A 175 -31.72 -20.74 -48.00
C LEU A 175 -31.03 -21.89 -48.71
N ILE A 176 -31.79 -22.90 -49.15
CA ILE A 176 -31.27 -24.00 -49.97
C ILE A 176 -31.84 -23.88 -51.39
N LEU A 177 -30.95 -23.69 -52.37
CA LEU A 177 -31.26 -23.33 -53.75
C LEU A 177 -31.17 -24.53 -54.69
N GLY A 178 -32.14 -24.65 -55.61
CA GLY A 178 -32.07 -25.52 -56.78
C GLY A 178 -31.10 -25.00 -57.86
N ALA A 179 -30.77 -25.84 -58.84
CA ALA A 179 -29.84 -25.54 -59.94
C ALA A 179 -30.44 -24.58 -60.99
N LYS A 180 -30.65 -23.31 -60.63
CA LYS A 180 -31.16 -22.27 -61.53
C LYS A 180 -30.67 -20.88 -61.15
N THR A 181 -30.94 -19.89 -62.00
CA THR A 181 -30.70 -18.48 -61.72
C THR A 181 -31.89 -17.88 -60.98
N TYR A 182 -31.63 -17.32 -59.80
CA TYR A 182 -32.53 -16.52 -59.00
C TYR A 182 -32.18 -15.05 -59.17
N THR A 183 -33.18 -14.21 -59.39
CA THR A 183 -33.05 -12.75 -59.47
C THR A 183 -33.63 -12.11 -58.21
N ILE A 184 -33.39 -10.83 -58.00
CA ILE A 184 -33.95 -10.09 -56.86
C ILE A 184 -35.13 -9.23 -57.35
N SER A 185 -36.24 -9.25 -56.60
CA SER A 185 -37.41 -8.45 -56.95
C SER A 185 -37.09 -6.95 -56.95
N THR A 186 -37.49 -6.27 -58.02
CA THR A 186 -37.48 -4.79 -58.15
C THR A 186 -38.87 -4.20 -57.94
N GLN A 187 -39.84 -4.98 -57.46
CA GLN A 187 -41.14 -4.44 -57.06
C GLN A 187 -40.98 -3.47 -55.89
N ASP A 188 -41.85 -2.47 -55.86
CA ASP A 188 -41.79 -1.47 -54.79
C ASP A 188 -42.13 -2.11 -53.45
N CYS A 189 -41.15 -2.11 -52.55
CA CYS A 189 -41.25 -2.70 -51.24
C CYS A 189 -41.83 -1.72 -50.19
N ASP A 190 -42.11 -0.47 -50.56
CA ASP A 190 -42.77 0.54 -49.71
C ASP A 190 -43.84 1.36 -50.48
N PRO A 191 -44.89 0.72 -51.03
CA PRO A 191 -45.90 1.40 -51.85
C PRO A 191 -46.84 2.29 -51.02
N LEU A 192 -46.75 2.25 -49.68
CA LEU A 192 -47.73 2.79 -48.74
C LEU A 192 -47.74 4.32 -48.61
N ILE A 193 -46.89 5.04 -49.34
CA ILE A 193 -46.87 6.52 -49.34
C ILE A 193 -47.50 7.05 -50.64
N ASN A 194 -48.80 6.79 -50.84
CA ASN A 194 -49.66 7.39 -51.87
C ASN A 194 -49.07 7.47 -53.30
N GLY A 195 -48.19 6.55 -53.71
CA GLY A 195 -47.47 6.62 -54.99
C GLY A 195 -46.65 7.90 -55.21
N SER A 196 -46.40 8.67 -54.14
CA SER A 196 -45.73 9.99 -54.17
C SER A 196 -44.21 9.89 -54.07
N ARG A 197 -43.69 8.73 -53.67
CA ARG A 197 -42.27 8.38 -53.69
C ARG A 197 -42.00 7.41 -54.84
N GLY A 198 -40.75 7.34 -55.28
CA GLY A 198 -40.30 6.39 -56.32
C GLY A 198 -40.34 4.94 -55.85
N ASN A 199 -39.79 4.04 -56.66
CA ASN A 199 -39.79 2.60 -56.39
C ASN A 199 -38.58 2.19 -55.55
N GLN A 200 -38.83 1.84 -54.29
CA GLN A 200 -37.76 1.50 -53.35
C GLN A 200 -37.21 0.08 -53.52
N GLY A 201 -37.81 -0.72 -54.39
CA GLY A 201 -37.22 -1.97 -54.88
C GLY A 201 -35.86 -1.77 -55.57
N TYR A 202 -35.53 -0.54 -55.99
CA TYR A 202 -34.21 -0.20 -56.53
C TYR A 202 -33.18 0.25 -55.48
N LEU A 203 -33.50 0.23 -54.18
CA LEU A 203 -32.47 0.28 -53.13
C LEU A 203 -31.64 -1.02 -53.13
N PRO A 204 -30.38 -0.98 -52.67
CA PRO A 204 -29.60 -2.19 -52.46
C PRO A 204 -30.33 -3.25 -51.62
N ILE A 205 -29.91 -4.51 -51.73
CA ILE A 205 -30.50 -5.60 -50.94
C ILE A 205 -29.51 -6.09 -49.88
N THR A 206 -30.03 -6.32 -48.67
CA THR A 206 -29.32 -7.02 -47.59
C THR A 206 -30.08 -8.28 -47.22
N ILE A 207 -29.42 -9.44 -47.22
CA ILE A 207 -30.00 -10.73 -46.80
C ILE A 207 -29.22 -11.23 -45.59
N LEU A 208 -29.89 -11.36 -44.44
CA LEU A 208 -29.32 -11.94 -43.23
C LEU A 208 -29.98 -13.31 -42.99
N SER A 209 -29.18 -14.37 -43.04
CA SER A 209 -29.64 -15.74 -42.77
C SER A 209 -29.14 -16.21 -41.41
N ARG A 210 -30.05 -16.76 -40.59
CA ARG A 210 -29.68 -17.38 -39.30
C ARG A 210 -28.98 -18.72 -39.49
N GLY A 211 -29.39 -19.46 -40.51
CA GLY A 211 -28.85 -20.76 -40.92
C GLY A 211 -28.06 -20.65 -42.21
N ILE A 212 -27.73 -21.80 -42.78
CA ILE A 212 -26.86 -21.88 -43.96
C ILE A 212 -27.53 -21.32 -45.22
N ILE A 213 -26.71 -20.84 -46.14
CA ILE A 213 -27.08 -20.60 -47.53
C ILE A 213 -26.31 -21.60 -48.38
N LYS A 214 -27.04 -22.43 -49.12
CA LYS A 214 -26.46 -23.53 -49.87
C LYS A 214 -27.11 -23.67 -51.23
N GLY A 215 -26.32 -23.85 -52.28
CA GLY A 215 -26.81 -24.21 -53.60
C GLY A 215 -26.38 -25.59 -54.03
N THR A 216 -26.50 -25.81 -55.33
CA THR A 216 -25.99 -26.97 -56.06
C THR A 216 -25.17 -26.49 -57.26
N SER A 217 -24.64 -27.38 -58.10
CA SER A 217 -23.96 -26.99 -59.33
C SER A 217 -24.92 -26.13 -60.19
N ASN A 218 -24.52 -24.89 -60.48
CA ASN A 218 -25.28 -23.88 -61.24
C ASN A 218 -26.38 -23.12 -60.49
N SER A 219 -26.53 -23.27 -59.17
CA SER A 219 -27.34 -22.31 -58.39
C SER A 219 -26.71 -20.92 -58.47
N ARG A 220 -27.45 -19.91 -58.94
CA ARG A 220 -26.93 -18.54 -59.10
C ARG A 220 -27.89 -17.51 -58.54
N ILE A 221 -27.40 -16.55 -57.74
CA ILE A 221 -28.13 -15.33 -57.39
C ILE A 221 -27.59 -14.19 -58.26
N ALA A 222 -28.44 -13.62 -59.10
CA ALA A 222 -28.09 -12.62 -60.09
C ALA A 222 -28.73 -11.25 -59.79
N LEU A 223 -27.88 -10.23 -59.73
CA LEU A 223 -28.20 -8.82 -59.64
C LEU A 223 -27.67 -8.10 -60.89
N ASP A 224 -27.89 -8.69 -62.07
CA ASP A 224 -27.37 -8.14 -63.32
C ASP A 224 -28.26 -6.99 -63.81
N GLY A 225 -27.63 -5.94 -64.33
CA GLY A 225 -28.33 -4.91 -65.08
C GLY A 225 -28.90 -5.47 -66.38
N GLY A 226 -30.00 -4.92 -66.85
CA GLY A 226 -30.55 -5.22 -68.17
C GLY A 226 -31.57 -6.36 -68.21
N MET A 227 -31.93 -6.97 -67.07
CA MET A 227 -32.76 -8.19 -67.03
C MET A 227 -34.17 -8.00 -67.59
N THR A 228 -34.79 -6.83 -67.45
CA THR A 228 -36.12 -6.52 -68.00
C THR A 228 -36.02 -5.73 -69.30
N LYS A 229 -35.27 -4.62 -69.26
CA LYS A 229 -34.86 -3.84 -70.43
C LYS A 229 -33.38 -3.54 -70.28
N ILE A 230 -32.67 -3.42 -71.40
CA ILE A 230 -31.23 -3.19 -71.40
C ILE A 230 -30.80 -1.97 -70.58
N GLN A 231 -31.66 -0.94 -70.50
CA GLN A 231 -31.43 0.27 -69.72
C GLN A 231 -31.69 0.10 -68.22
N ASP A 232 -32.52 -0.85 -67.81
CA ASP A 232 -32.90 -1.01 -66.41
C ASP A 232 -31.74 -1.56 -65.59
N ALA A 233 -31.51 -0.99 -64.42
CA ALA A 233 -30.55 -1.50 -63.46
C ALA A 233 -31.16 -2.61 -62.59
N ALA A 234 -30.29 -3.36 -61.91
CA ALA A 234 -30.68 -4.20 -60.79
C ALA A 234 -30.79 -3.37 -59.48
N PRO A 235 -31.32 -3.93 -58.37
CA PRO A 235 -31.40 -3.22 -57.09
C PRO A 235 -30.06 -2.61 -56.66
N GLY A 236 -30.04 -1.30 -56.41
CA GLY A 236 -28.84 -0.52 -56.07
C GLY A 236 -28.06 0.04 -57.28
N GLY A 237 -28.32 -0.39 -58.51
CA GLY A 237 -27.63 0.10 -59.71
C GLY A 237 -28.30 1.34 -60.33
N GLY A 238 -27.55 2.13 -61.09
CA GLY A 238 -28.04 3.31 -61.83
C GLY A 238 -28.60 2.96 -63.21
N GLY A 239 -29.74 3.55 -63.58
CA GLY A 239 -30.38 3.33 -64.88
C GLY A 239 -29.58 3.88 -66.07
N GLY A 240 -29.64 3.19 -67.20
CA GLY A 240 -29.03 3.59 -68.47
C GLY A 240 -29.85 4.63 -69.24
N GLY A 241 -29.19 5.41 -70.08
CA GLY A 241 -29.83 6.47 -70.88
C GLY A 241 -30.79 5.94 -71.96
N GLY A 242 -31.95 6.58 -72.11
CA GLY A 242 -32.90 6.28 -73.20
C GLY A 242 -32.36 6.68 -74.57
N ARG A 243 -32.68 5.90 -75.61
CA ARG A 243 -32.22 6.16 -76.99
C ARG A 243 -32.87 7.39 -77.62
N PHE A 244 -32.21 7.99 -78.60
CA PHE A 244 -32.77 9.05 -79.44
C PHE A 244 -33.07 8.56 -80.86
N TYR A 245 -34.03 9.20 -81.50
CA TYR A 245 -34.43 8.97 -82.89
C TYR A 245 -34.29 10.25 -83.71
N ASP A 246 -33.65 10.16 -84.88
CA ASP A 246 -33.61 11.25 -85.84
C ASP A 246 -34.87 11.27 -86.70
N ALA A 247 -35.60 12.38 -86.70
CA ALA A 247 -36.87 12.52 -87.38
C ALA A 247 -36.76 12.30 -88.90
N THR A 248 -37.83 11.81 -89.50
CA THR A 248 -38.03 11.81 -90.97
C THR A 248 -39.12 12.82 -91.34
N LEU A 249 -39.22 13.15 -92.63
CA LEU A 249 -40.21 14.12 -93.14
C LEU A 249 -41.66 13.82 -92.70
N LEU A 250 -42.02 12.54 -92.55
CA LEU A 250 -43.39 12.08 -92.22
C LEU A 250 -43.47 11.15 -90.99
N GLY A 251 -42.36 10.93 -90.28
CA GLY A 251 -42.28 9.93 -89.21
C GLY A 251 -42.64 10.49 -87.82
N ASN A 252 -43.36 9.70 -87.03
CA ASN A 252 -43.72 10.02 -85.64
C ASN A 252 -43.01 9.16 -84.59
N ASN A 253 -42.01 8.38 -85.00
CA ASN A 253 -41.24 7.54 -84.08
C ASN A 253 -40.52 8.39 -83.04
N ASN A 254 -40.29 7.80 -81.87
CA ASN A 254 -39.64 8.44 -80.75
C ASN A 254 -38.76 7.39 -80.06
N GLY A 255 -37.76 7.85 -79.31
CA GLY A 255 -36.88 7.01 -78.52
C GLY A 255 -37.57 6.33 -77.33
N ASP A 256 -36.74 5.89 -76.37
CA ASP A 256 -37.21 5.20 -75.17
C ASP A 256 -37.22 6.12 -73.95
N ASP A 257 -38.00 5.73 -72.94
CA ASP A 257 -37.81 6.24 -71.59
C ASP A 257 -36.41 5.85 -71.07
N GLY A 258 -35.90 6.59 -70.09
CA GLY A 258 -34.69 6.20 -69.38
C GLY A 258 -34.87 4.87 -68.63
N GLY A 259 -33.76 4.21 -68.31
CA GLY A 259 -33.78 2.99 -67.51
C GLY A 259 -34.14 3.24 -66.04
N ASN A 260 -34.84 2.30 -65.43
CA ASN A 260 -35.13 2.33 -63.99
C ASN A 260 -33.86 2.02 -63.18
N GLY A 261 -33.78 2.51 -61.94
CA GLY A 261 -32.63 2.24 -61.06
C GLY A 261 -32.69 2.97 -59.73
N PHE A 262 -31.62 2.85 -58.93
CA PHE A 262 -31.45 3.62 -57.69
C PHE A 262 -31.63 5.12 -57.97
N VAL A 263 -30.98 5.59 -59.03
CA VAL A 263 -31.28 6.80 -59.78
C VAL A 263 -31.68 6.38 -61.21
N SER A 264 -32.70 7.00 -61.78
CA SER A 264 -33.14 6.67 -63.14
C SER A 264 -32.22 7.25 -64.21
N GLY A 265 -32.06 6.54 -65.32
CA GLY A 265 -31.38 7.05 -66.51
C GLY A 265 -32.09 8.24 -67.17
N GLY A 266 -31.34 9.01 -67.95
CA GLY A 266 -31.88 10.17 -68.67
C GLY A 266 -32.90 9.77 -69.75
N PRO A 267 -33.90 10.63 -70.04
CA PRO A 267 -34.91 10.33 -71.03
C PRO A 267 -34.31 10.32 -72.43
N GLY A 268 -34.70 9.35 -73.24
CA GLY A 268 -34.51 9.40 -74.67
C GLY A 268 -35.49 10.36 -75.34
N GLY A 269 -35.56 10.31 -76.66
CA GLY A 269 -36.41 11.23 -77.39
C GLY A 269 -36.29 11.17 -78.89
N ARG A 270 -36.71 12.27 -79.52
CA ARG A 270 -36.59 12.52 -80.94
C ARG A 270 -35.89 13.86 -81.16
N ASN A 271 -34.87 13.83 -81.99
CA ASN A 271 -34.28 15.01 -82.60
C ASN A 271 -35.03 15.34 -83.88
N ASN A 272 -35.36 16.60 -84.12
CA ASN A 272 -36.02 17.05 -85.35
C ASN A 272 -35.07 17.06 -86.56
N SER A 273 -33.76 16.91 -86.32
CA SER A 273 -32.71 16.83 -87.34
C SER A 273 -32.73 18.02 -88.31
N GLY A 274 -33.17 19.20 -87.83
CA GLY A 274 -33.31 20.42 -88.64
C GLY A 274 -34.49 20.44 -89.62
N ILE A 275 -35.41 19.47 -89.57
CA ILE A 275 -36.61 19.41 -90.43
C ILE A 275 -37.67 20.40 -89.90
N PRO A 276 -38.06 21.46 -90.63
CA PRO A 276 -38.91 22.54 -90.09
C PRO A 276 -40.31 22.12 -89.63
N THR A 277 -40.84 21.00 -90.14
CA THR A 277 -42.19 20.48 -89.80
C THR A 277 -42.17 19.49 -88.64
N GLN A 278 -41.00 19.13 -88.13
CA GLN A 278 -40.81 18.18 -87.02
C GLN A 278 -40.37 18.92 -85.76
N THR A 279 -40.83 18.46 -84.60
CA THR A 279 -40.45 19.01 -83.30
C THR A 279 -39.63 18.02 -82.49
N ASN A 280 -38.68 18.55 -81.71
CA ASN A 280 -37.98 17.79 -80.69
C ASN A 280 -38.98 17.27 -79.66
N ALA A 281 -38.85 16.01 -79.27
CA ALA A 281 -39.72 15.38 -78.28
C ALA A 281 -38.90 14.59 -77.26
N PHE A 282 -39.34 14.58 -76.01
CA PHE A 282 -38.69 13.84 -74.94
C PHE A 282 -39.60 12.76 -74.39
N LYS A 283 -38.99 11.64 -74.06
CA LYS A 283 -39.61 10.57 -73.30
C LYS A 283 -39.54 10.88 -71.80
N ASN A 284 -39.99 9.93 -70.98
CA ASN A 284 -39.93 10.06 -69.54
C ASN A 284 -38.58 9.59 -69.00
N TYR A 285 -38.25 10.06 -67.80
CA TYR A 285 -37.27 9.38 -66.98
C TYR A 285 -37.70 7.93 -66.73
N GLY A 286 -36.72 7.08 -66.43
CA GLY A 286 -37.04 5.83 -65.74
C GLY A 286 -37.56 6.11 -64.32
N ILE A 287 -37.94 5.05 -63.63
CA ILE A 287 -38.35 5.10 -62.22
C ILE A 287 -37.09 5.06 -61.36
N GLY A 288 -36.92 6.08 -60.51
CA GLY A 288 -35.89 6.14 -59.47
C GLY A 288 -36.38 5.59 -58.13
N SER A 289 -35.51 5.50 -57.12
CA SER A 289 -35.92 5.16 -55.75
C SER A 289 -36.69 6.27 -55.03
N ASP A 290 -36.74 7.48 -55.61
CA ASP A 290 -37.63 8.57 -55.25
C ASP A 290 -38.37 9.16 -56.48
N SER A 291 -39.24 10.13 -56.23
CA SER A 291 -40.03 10.80 -57.26
C SER A 291 -39.17 11.43 -58.36
N SER A 292 -39.73 11.55 -59.57
CA SER A 292 -39.09 12.21 -60.72
C SER A 292 -37.71 11.64 -61.12
N GLY A 293 -37.44 10.36 -60.82
CA GLY A 293 -36.19 9.70 -61.20
C GLY A 293 -35.01 9.88 -60.23
N TYR A 294 -35.21 10.61 -59.13
CA TYR A 294 -34.20 10.81 -58.10
C TYR A 294 -33.96 9.55 -57.27
N SER A 295 -32.85 9.51 -56.53
CA SER A 295 -32.72 8.56 -55.43
C SER A 295 -33.43 9.02 -54.15
N LEU A 296 -33.68 8.10 -53.23
CA LEU A 296 -34.29 8.37 -51.91
C LEU A 296 -33.52 9.40 -51.05
N ASN A 297 -32.22 9.59 -51.33
CA ASN A 297 -31.40 10.62 -50.71
C ASN A 297 -31.11 11.83 -51.63
N GLY A 298 -31.85 11.98 -52.72
CA GLY A 298 -31.85 13.17 -53.56
C GLY A 298 -30.73 13.28 -54.59
N VAL A 299 -30.09 12.17 -54.97
CA VAL A 299 -29.18 12.17 -56.13
C VAL A 299 -30.01 12.38 -57.40
N ALA A 300 -29.60 13.36 -58.20
CA ALA A 300 -30.33 13.76 -59.39
C ALA A 300 -30.12 12.79 -60.56
N PRO A 301 -31.18 12.50 -61.35
CA PRO A 301 -31.01 11.85 -62.65
C PRO A 301 -30.31 12.81 -63.63
N PRO A 302 -29.83 12.31 -64.78
CA PRO A 302 -29.37 13.16 -65.87
C PRO A 302 -30.39 14.24 -66.23
N ILE A 303 -29.93 15.42 -66.66
CA ILE A 303 -30.83 16.54 -66.96
C ILE A 303 -31.78 16.17 -68.13
N LYS A 304 -33.03 16.65 -68.09
CA LYS A 304 -33.99 16.53 -69.21
C LYS A 304 -33.97 17.81 -70.03
N GLY A 305 -34.15 17.69 -71.35
CA GLY A 305 -34.29 18.84 -72.26
C GLY A 305 -33.22 18.94 -73.34
N GLN A 306 -32.28 18.00 -73.41
CA GLN A 306 -31.25 17.96 -74.45
C GLN A 306 -31.51 16.79 -75.43
N TYR A 307 -31.65 17.09 -76.72
CA TYR A 307 -32.30 16.21 -77.72
C TYR A 307 -31.35 15.36 -78.58
N GLU A 308 -30.06 15.37 -78.28
CA GLU A 308 -29.03 14.68 -79.09
C GLU A 308 -28.62 13.33 -78.47
N ALA A 309 -28.44 13.28 -77.15
CA ALA A 309 -28.20 12.04 -76.41
C ALA A 309 -28.58 12.19 -74.93
N SER A 310 -28.88 11.08 -74.26
CA SER A 310 -29.16 11.05 -72.82
C SER A 310 -27.94 10.60 -72.01
N GLY A 311 -27.83 11.08 -70.78
CA GLY A 311 -26.85 10.58 -69.80
C GLY A 311 -27.30 9.28 -69.12
N GLY A 312 -26.33 8.54 -68.58
CA GLY A 312 -26.55 7.41 -67.67
C GLY A 312 -26.51 7.85 -66.20
N ALA A 313 -27.22 7.13 -65.33
CA ALA A 313 -27.33 7.48 -63.92
C ALA A 313 -26.29 6.78 -63.04
N THR A 314 -25.95 7.39 -61.91
CA THR A 314 -25.08 6.76 -60.90
C THR A 314 -25.85 5.77 -60.02
N GLY A 315 -25.22 4.66 -59.64
CA GLY A 315 -25.74 3.74 -58.61
C GLY A 315 -25.32 4.11 -57.18
N HIS A 316 -24.53 5.16 -57.00
CA HIS A 316 -23.93 5.51 -55.72
C HIS A 316 -24.70 6.65 -55.01
N PRO A 317 -24.99 6.55 -53.69
CA PRO A 317 -25.77 7.55 -52.95
C PRO A 317 -25.09 8.93 -52.88
N PHE A 318 -23.78 8.99 -53.11
CA PHE A 318 -23.02 10.24 -53.16
C PHE A 318 -22.37 10.49 -54.53
N GLY A 319 -22.74 9.71 -55.55
CA GLY A 319 -22.22 9.85 -56.91
C GLY A 319 -22.85 10.99 -57.70
N ARG A 320 -22.49 11.08 -58.98
CA ARG A 320 -23.08 12.03 -59.93
C ARG A 320 -23.45 11.32 -61.24
N SER A 321 -24.68 11.51 -61.69
CA SER A 321 -25.14 11.05 -63.01
C SER A 321 -24.38 11.76 -64.14
N GLY A 322 -24.30 11.14 -65.31
CA GLY A 322 -23.69 11.74 -66.48
C GLY A 322 -24.61 12.77 -67.14
N ASP A 323 -24.02 13.65 -67.94
CA ASP A 323 -24.72 14.73 -68.60
C ASP A 323 -25.30 14.30 -69.95
N PRO A 324 -26.45 14.87 -70.36
CA PRO A 324 -27.05 14.66 -71.67
C PRO A 324 -26.48 15.65 -72.71
N CYS A 325 -26.58 15.30 -73.98
CA CYS A 325 -26.01 16.09 -75.06
C CYS A 325 -27.04 17.00 -75.74
N PHE A 326 -26.66 18.27 -75.96
CA PHE A 326 -27.54 19.31 -76.52
C PHE A 326 -27.19 19.78 -77.94
N ASP A 327 -25.96 19.54 -78.38
CA ASP A 327 -25.46 19.95 -79.69
C ASP A 327 -24.78 18.76 -80.36
N GLY A 328 -25.29 18.35 -81.52
CA GLY A 328 -24.77 17.24 -82.28
C GLY A 328 -23.35 17.40 -82.82
N ASN A 329 -22.76 18.61 -82.79
CA ASN A 329 -21.45 18.88 -83.41
C ASN A 329 -20.31 19.07 -82.40
N THR A 330 -20.56 19.74 -81.27
CA THR A 330 -19.49 20.19 -80.35
C THR A 330 -19.57 19.62 -78.95
N CYS A 331 -20.62 18.86 -78.65
CA CYS A 331 -20.88 18.35 -77.30
C CYS A 331 -19.91 17.23 -76.91
N GLU A 332 -19.00 17.54 -75.98
CA GLU A 332 -17.98 16.63 -75.46
C GLU A 332 -17.95 16.69 -73.93
N GLN A 333 -19.06 16.31 -73.30
CA GLN A 333 -19.20 16.36 -71.85
C GLN A 333 -18.35 15.30 -71.16
N THR A 334 -17.83 15.66 -69.98
CA THR A 334 -17.17 14.71 -69.08
C THR A 334 -18.21 13.82 -68.41
N GLY A 335 -17.85 12.55 -68.15
CA GLY A 335 -18.66 11.64 -67.35
C GLY A 335 -19.01 12.20 -65.97
N GLY A 336 -20.11 11.73 -65.40
CA GLY A 336 -20.40 11.87 -63.99
C GLY A 336 -19.50 10.96 -63.14
N TYR A 337 -19.56 11.11 -61.82
CA TYR A 337 -18.96 10.16 -60.88
C TYR A 337 -19.88 8.93 -60.77
N GLY A 338 -19.57 7.94 -61.60
CA GLY A 338 -20.42 6.80 -61.88
C GLY A 338 -21.09 6.86 -63.26
N GLY A 339 -22.00 7.80 -63.49
CA GLY A 339 -22.82 7.83 -64.72
C GLY A 339 -22.05 8.24 -65.97
N GLY A 340 -22.25 7.54 -67.10
CA GLY A 340 -21.68 7.93 -68.39
C GLY A 340 -22.42 9.11 -69.02
N SER A 341 -21.72 9.97 -69.77
CA SER A 341 -22.31 11.15 -70.44
C SER A 341 -22.57 10.90 -71.92
N GLY A 342 -23.61 11.56 -72.45
CA GLY A 342 -23.94 11.57 -73.88
C GLY A 342 -22.86 12.25 -74.70
N ASN A 343 -22.84 12.01 -76.02
CA ASN A 343 -21.82 12.54 -76.91
C ASN A 343 -22.42 13.17 -78.17
N LYS A 344 -21.59 13.85 -78.95
CA LYS A 344 -21.92 14.38 -80.27
C LYS A 344 -22.26 13.27 -81.27
N GLN A 345 -22.81 13.65 -82.42
CA GLN A 345 -23.34 12.77 -83.46
C GLN A 345 -22.36 11.67 -83.85
N THR A 346 -22.88 10.48 -84.17
CA THR A 346 -22.17 9.25 -84.58
C THR A 346 -21.29 8.58 -83.52
N TYR A 347 -20.98 9.25 -82.41
CA TYR A 347 -20.17 8.67 -81.34
C TYR A 347 -21.02 7.85 -80.35
N ALA A 348 -20.37 6.85 -79.76
CA ALA A 348 -20.98 6.06 -78.71
C ALA A 348 -21.14 6.88 -77.41
N GLY A 349 -22.20 6.59 -76.67
CA GLY A 349 -22.37 7.11 -75.31
C GLY A 349 -21.22 6.66 -74.39
N GLY A 350 -20.92 7.46 -73.37
CA GLY A 350 -19.99 7.05 -72.32
C GLY A 350 -20.49 5.85 -71.52
N SER A 351 -19.62 4.90 -71.25
CA SER A 351 -19.90 3.75 -70.37
C SER A 351 -19.83 4.14 -68.90
N GLY A 352 -20.55 3.44 -68.02
CA GLY A 352 -20.56 3.67 -66.59
C GLY A 352 -19.21 3.37 -65.92
N GLY A 353 -18.85 4.22 -64.95
CA GLY A 353 -17.73 4.04 -64.03
C GLY A 353 -18.18 3.44 -62.69
N TYR A 354 -17.25 2.76 -62.00
CA TYR A 354 -17.43 2.37 -60.61
C TYR A 354 -16.09 2.10 -59.91
N ALA A 355 -15.53 0.88 -60.01
CA ALA A 355 -14.23 0.55 -59.46
C ALA A 355 -13.06 1.26 -60.18
N VAL A 356 -13.25 1.54 -61.47
CA VAL A 356 -12.38 2.33 -62.34
C VAL A 356 -13.24 3.25 -63.22
N ASN A 357 -12.60 4.10 -64.03
CA ASN A 357 -13.31 4.88 -65.03
C ASN A 357 -13.89 3.96 -66.12
N GLY A 358 -15.12 4.25 -66.56
CA GLY A 358 -15.71 3.64 -67.75
C GLY A 358 -15.06 4.16 -69.04
N GLY A 359 -15.09 3.35 -70.08
CA GLY A 359 -14.65 3.78 -71.41
C GLY A 359 -15.61 4.81 -72.03
N GLY A 360 -15.10 5.67 -72.90
CA GLY A 360 -15.89 6.66 -73.60
C GLY A 360 -15.05 7.41 -74.63
N TYR A 361 -15.70 8.12 -75.55
CA TYR A 361 -14.97 9.06 -76.41
C TYR A 361 -14.45 10.23 -75.56
N LYS A 362 -13.14 10.48 -75.61
CA LYS A 362 -12.45 11.43 -74.71
C LYS A 362 -12.78 11.10 -73.25
N SER A 363 -13.35 12.04 -72.50
CA SER A 363 -13.66 11.89 -71.08
C SER A 363 -15.14 11.59 -70.81
N SER A 364 -15.92 11.13 -71.80
CA SER A 364 -17.37 10.92 -71.63
C SER A 364 -17.75 9.71 -70.79
N GLY A 365 -16.82 8.78 -70.58
CA GLY A 365 -17.02 7.65 -69.67
C GLY A 365 -17.16 8.10 -68.22
N GLY A 366 -18.04 7.43 -67.47
CA GLY A 366 -18.24 7.70 -66.06
C GLY A 366 -16.96 7.52 -65.26
N GLN A 367 -16.72 8.39 -64.30
CA GLN A 367 -15.56 8.36 -63.42
C GLN A 367 -15.75 7.34 -62.29
N VAL A 368 -14.63 6.90 -61.71
CA VAL A 368 -14.59 6.08 -60.49
C VAL A 368 -15.46 6.70 -59.38
N CYS A 369 -16.13 5.85 -58.60
CA CYS A 369 -16.99 6.27 -57.50
C CYS A 369 -17.06 5.18 -56.41
N GLY A 370 -17.22 5.59 -55.15
CA GLY A 370 -17.21 4.71 -53.99
C GLY A 370 -15.80 4.23 -53.63
N ASN A 371 -15.72 3.33 -52.64
CA ASN A 371 -14.46 2.77 -52.14
C ASN A 371 -14.43 1.24 -52.17
N ALA A 372 -13.25 0.67 -51.98
CA ALA A 372 -13.05 -0.79 -52.02
C ALA A 372 -13.79 -1.55 -50.91
N MET A 373 -14.08 -0.91 -49.77
CA MET A 373 -14.77 -1.50 -48.63
C MET A 373 -16.29 -1.59 -48.84
N ILE A 374 -16.79 -0.92 -49.88
CA ILE A 374 -18.20 -0.82 -50.24
C ILE A 374 -19.03 -0.24 -49.08
N VAL A 375 -18.59 0.93 -48.60
CA VAL A 375 -19.25 1.69 -47.54
C VAL A 375 -19.47 3.11 -48.05
N PRO A 376 -20.70 3.50 -48.46
CA PRO A 376 -21.95 2.76 -48.33
C PRO A 376 -22.10 1.61 -49.34
N LEU A 377 -23.06 0.74 -49.04
CA LEU A 377 -23.56 -0.27 -49.97
C LEU A 377 -24.18 0.40 -51.20
N ALA A 378 -23.55 0.24 -52.36
CA ALA A 378 -23.93 0.88 -53.62
C ALA A 378 -23.66 -0.02 -54.83
N GLY A 379 -24.51 0.10 -55.86
CA GLY A 379 -24.37 -0.66 -57.10
C GLY A 379 -23.56 0.07 -58.17
N GLY A 380 -23.54 -0.54 -59.36
CA GLY A 380 -22.90 0.00 -60.55
C GLY A 380 -23.71 1.13 -61.18
N SER A 381 -23.10 1.84 -62.13
CA SER A 381 -23.71 2.99 -62.81
C SER A 381 -24.10 2.67 -64.25
N GLY A 382 -25.10 3.37 -64.76
CA GLY A 382 -25.59 3.23 -66.12
C GLY A 382 -24.72 3.96 -67.15
N GLY A 383 -24.70 3.43 -68.37
CA GLY A 383 -24.14 4.10 -69.54
C GLY A 383 -25.10 5.13 -70.15
N ALA A 384 -24.56 6.06 -70.91
CA ALA A 384 -25.32 7.03 -71.71
C ALA A 384 -25.87 6.42 -73.00
N SER A 385 -26.86 7.06 -73.63
CA SER A 385 -27.21 6.71 -75.01
C SER A 385 -26.15 7.21 -75.99
N GLY A 386 -26.09 6.61 -77.17
CA GLY A 386 -25.42 7.23 -78.31
C GLY A 386 -26.23 8.38 -78.90
N ASN A 387 -25.64 9.05 -79.88
CA ASN A 387 -26.30 10.10 -80.67
C ASN A 387 -26.44 9.65 -82.14
N PRO A 388 -27.67 9.49 -82.65
CA PRO A 388 -27.88 9.10 -84.04
C PRO A 388 -27.49 10.23 -85.01
N GLN A 389 -27.14 9.83 -86.22
CA GLN A 389 -26.99 10.75 -87.34
C GLN A 389 -27.56 10.11 -88.60
N GLY A 390 -28.69 10.66 -89.05
CA GLY A 390 -29.34 10.32 -90.30
C GLY A 390 -30.85 10.16 -90.13
N ALA A 391 -31.61 10.71 -91.07
CA ALA A 391 -33.07 10.65 -91.04
C ALA A 391 -33.57 9.20 -90.87
N GLY A 392 -34.36 8.96 -89.83
CA GLY A 392 -34.96 7.67 -89.56
C GLY A 392 -34.09 6.68 -88.79
N THR A 393 -33.01 7.14 -88.17
CA THR A 393 -32.10 6.28 -87.40
C THR A 393 -32.30 6.40 -85.89
N PHE A 394 -32.07 5.30 -85.18
CA PHE A 394 -32.04 5.25 -83.72
C PHE A 394 -30.60 5.14 -83.24
N SER A 395 -30.29 5.79 -82.12
CA SER A 395 -29.10 5.46 -81.36
C SER A 395 -29.27 4.21 -80.51
N GLY A 396 -28.16 3.69 -80.04
CA GLY A 396 -28.14 2.71 -78.97
C GLY A 396 -28.49 3.34 -77.63
N SER A 397 -29.26 2.63 -76.82
CA SER A 397 -29.56 3.00 -75.44
C SER A 397 -28.42 2.65 -74.49
N GLY A 398 -28.27 3.40 -73.40
CA GLY A 398 -27.28 3.07 -72.39
C GLY A 398 -27.65 1.81 -71.61
N GLY A 399 -26.66 0.99 -71.25
CA GLY A 399 -26.85 -0.18 -70.40
C GLY A 399 -27.04 0.21 -68.93
N GLY A 400 -27.95 -0.46 -68.22
CA GLY A 400 -28.14 -0.30 -66.77
C GLY A 400 -27.00 -0.88 -65.93
N GLY A 401 -26.74 -0.30 -64.77
CA GLY A 401 -25.71 -0.77 -63.84
C GLY A 401 -26.07 -2.08 -63.12
N GLY A 402 -25.07 -2.87 -62.75
CA GLY A 402 -25.23 -4.04 -61.88
C GLY A 402 -25.67 -3.64 -60.46
N GLY A 403 -26.35 -4.53 -59.76
CA GLY A 403 -26.93 -4.25 -58.44
C GLY A 403 -25.96 -4.38 -57.28
N ALA A 404 -26.47 -4.20 -56.06
CA ALA A 404 -25.70 -4.32 -54.81
C ALA A 404 -26.36 -5.29 -53.83
N LEU A 405 -25.59 -6.30 -53.39
CA LEU A 405 -26.00 -7.31 -52.41
C LEU A 405 -25.04 -7.33 -51.22
N SER A 406 -25.60 -7.22 -50.02
CA SER A 406 -24.97 -7.64 -48.77
C SER A 406 -25.62 -8.94 -48.31
N ILE A 407 -24.84 -10.01 -48.12
CA ILE A 407 -25.35 -11.31 -47.71
C ILE A 407 -24.55 -11.89 -46.56
N ALA A 408 -25.25 -12.27 -45.50
CA ALA A 408 -24.65 -12.82 -44.30
C ALA A 408 -25.28 -14.16 -43.91
N ALA A 409 -24.45 -15.14 -43.61
CA ALA A 409 -24.86 -16.44 -43.10
C ALA A 409 -23.72 -17.08 -42.32
N PRO A 410 -23.97 -18.06 -41.44
CA PRO A 410 -22.89 -18.85 -40.84
C PRO A 410 -22.00 -19.50 -41.93
N ILE A 411 -22.63 -20.06 -42.97
CA ILE A 411 -21.99 -20.72 -44.12
C ILE A 411 -22.68 -20.27 -45.41
N ILE A 412 -21.90 -19.94 -46.44
CA ILE A 412 -22.37 -19.81 -47.83
C ILE A 412 -21.58 -20.81 -48.67
N SER A 413 -22.27 -21.73 -49.35
CA SER A 413 -21.62 -22.81 -50.12
C SER A 413 -22.33 -23.09 -51.44
N GLN A 414 -21.55 -23.31 -52.50
CA GLN A 414 -22.05 -23.72 -53.83
C GLN A 414 -23.13 -22.78 -54.42
N VAL A 415 -22.99 -21.46 -54.22
CA VAL A 415 -23.89 -20.47 -54.82
C VAL A 415 -23.06 -19.52 -55.68
N ASN A 416 -23.34 -19.48 -56.97
CA ASN A 416 -22.73 -18.49 -57.85
C ASN A 416 -23.41 -17.12 -57.65
N PHE A 417 -22.64 -16.04 -57.72
CA PHE A 417 -23.16 -14.69 -57.61
C PHE A 417 -22.78 -13.85 -58.81
N SER A 418 -23.68 -12.98 -59.23
CA SER A 418 -23.35 -11.96 -60.22
C SER A 418 -23.99 -10.62 -59.93
N ALA A 419 -23.25 -9.57 -60.26
CA ALA A 419 -23.77 -8.21 -60.35
C ALA A 419 -23.17 -7.55 -61.60
N ASN A 420 -23.43 -8.12 -62.77
CA ASN A 420 -22.86 -7.60 -64.02
C ASN A 420 -23.64 -6.39 -64.51
N GLY A 421 -22.95 -5.42 -65.11
CA GLY A 421 -23.60 -4.32 -65.82
C GLY A 421 -24.16 -4.77 -67.16
N ALA A 422 -25.24 -4.12 -67.60
CA ALA A 422 -25.84 -4.41 -68.90
C ALA A 422 -24.95 -3.89 -70.04
N ASN A 423 -25.02 -4.59 -71.15
CA ASN A 423 -24.50 -4.12 -72.43
C ASN A 423 -25.25 -2.86 -72.90
N GLY A 424 -24.58 -1.97 -73.64
CA GLY A 424 -25.24 -0.86 -74.34
C GLY A 424 -25.98 -1.36 -75.58
N GLY A 425 -27.08 -0.69 -75.95
CA GLY A 425 -27.80 -0.95 -77.18
C GLY A 425 -26.96 -0.65 -78.43
N VAL A 426 -27.22 -1.37 -79.52
CA VAL A 426 -26.55 -1.15 -80.81
C VAL A 426 -27.40 -0.23 -81.69
N GLY A 427 -26.79 0.77 -82.32
CA GLY A 427 -27.48 1.74 -83.15
C GLY A 427 -26.52 2.69 -83.89
N ASN A 428 -27.05 3.72 -84.54
CA ASN A 428 -26.23 4.79 -85.08
C ASN A 428 -25.73 5.65 -83.91
N GLY A 429 -24.45 5.53 -83.58
CA GLY A 429 -23.97 5.85 -82.23
C GLY A 429 -24.45 4.80 -81.23
N ASN A 430 -23.57 3.88 -80.83
CA ASN A 430 -23.91 2.85 -79.85
C ASN A 430 -24.14 3.46 -78.46
N GLY A 431 -24.95 2.79 -77.64
CA GLY A 431 -25.05 3.12 -76.23
C GLY A 431 -23.77 2.78 -75.48
N GLY A 432 -23.52 3.53 -74.40
CA GLY A 432 -22.51 3.18 -73.41
C GLY A 432 -22.94 1.98 -72.58
N ASN A 433 -21.97 1.18 -72.16
CA ASN A 433 -22.21 0.00 -71.33
C ASN A 433 -22.44 0.39 -69.85
N GLY A 434 -23.23 -0.38 -69.11
CA GLY A 434 -23.38 -0.23 -67.66
C GLY A 434 -22.24 -0.90 -66.90
N SER A 435 -21.83 -0.35 -65.76
CA SER A 435 -20.75 -0.92 -64.95
C SER A 435 -21.22 -2.11 -64.09
N GLY A 436 -20.28 -2.97 -63.70
CA GLY A 436 -20.53 -3.99 -62.67
C GLY A 436 -20.93 -3.35 -61.34
N GLY A 437 -21.63 -4.14 -60.50
CA GLY A 437 -22.17 -3.74 -59.21
C GLY A 437 -21.33 -4.18 -58.02
N ALA A 438 -21.97 -4.47 -56.88
CA ALA A 438 -21.28 -4.77 -55.63
C ALA A 438 -21.80 -6.01 -54.92
N LEU A 439 -20.88 -6.82 -54.39
CA LEU A 439 -21.20 -8.03 -53.62
C LEU A 439 -20.39 -8.05 -52.31
N LEU A 440 -21.08 -8.10 -51.17
CA LEU A 440 -20.51 -8.17 -49.83
C LEU A 440 -20.93 -9.47 -49.16
N PHE A 441 -19.96 -10.29 -48.75
CA PHE A 441 -20.19 -11.58 -48.11
C PHE A 441 -19.72 -11.56 -46.65
N TYR A 442 -20.55 -12.04 -45.73
CA TYR A 442 -20.23 -12.14 -44.31
C TYR A 442 -20.45 -13.56 -43.81
N THR A 443 -19.37 -14.28 -43.46
CA THR A 443 -19.46 -15.66 -42.93
C THR A 443 -18.59 -15.91 -41.71
N LYS A 444 -19.21 -16.47 -40.67
CA LYS A 444 -18.52 -16.80 -39.41
C LYS A 444 -17.85 -18.18 -39.41
N ILE A 445 -18.28 -19.09 -40.28
CA ILE A 445 -17.76 -20.46 -40.35
C ILE A 445 -17.03 -20.67 -41.68
N ASP A 446 -17.72 -20.57 -42.81
CA ASP A 446 -17.16 -20.94 -44.11
C ASP A 446 -17.79 -20.17 -45.28
N PHE A 447 -17.03 -20.04 -46.37
CA PHE A 447 -17.46 -19.50 -47.66
C PHE A 447 -16.76 -20.30 -48.76
N ASP A 448 -17.45 -21.18 -49.50
CA ASP A 448 -16.80 -22.10 -50.45
C ASP A 448 -17.45 -22.17 -51.85
N ASN A 449 -16.68 -22.66 -52.83
CA ASN A 449 -17.12 -23.18 -54.14
C ASN A 449 -18.13 -22.31 -54.91
N SER A 450 -17.98 -20.99 -54.82
CA SER A 450 -18.88 -19.99 -55.38
C SER A 450 -18.18 -19.19 -56.48
N GLN A 451 -18.70 -19.19 -57.71
CA GLN A 451 -18.19 -18.32 -58.78
C GLN A 451 -18.79 -16.92 -58.65
N ILE A 452 -17.95 -15.90 -58.73
CA ILE A 452 -18.38 -14.50 -58.57
C ILE A 452 -18.03 -13.69 -59.82
N THR A 453 -19.00 -12.94 -60.34
CA THR A 453 -18.83 -12.03 -61.48
C THR A 453 -19.40 -10.64 -61.20
N VAL A 454 -18.61 -9.60 -61.47
CA VAL A 454 -19.00 -8.19 -61.35
C VAL A 454 -18.51 -7.42 -62.58
N ASN A 455 -18.69 -8.00 -63.77
CA ASN A 455 -18.23 -7.42 -65.03
C ASN A 455 -19.02 -6.16 -65.39
N GLY A 456 -18.36 -5.21 -66.05
CA GLY A 456 -19.07 -4.20 -66.84
C GLY A 456 -19.57 -4.79 -68.17
N GLY A 457 -20.58 -4.17 -68.76
CA GLY A 457 -20.98 -4.47 -70.13
C GLY A 457 -19.84 -4.20 -71.12
N ASN A 458 -19.83 -4.93 -72.23
CA ASN A 458 -18.68 -5.00 -73.13
C ASN A 458 -19.02 -4.99 -74.64
N THR A 459 -20.26 -4.70 -75.03
CA THR A 459 -20.63 -4.55 -76.44
C THR A 459 -20.40 -3.09 -76.85
N SER A 460 -19.63 -2.80 -77.91
CA SER A 460 -19.16 -1.44 -78.37
C SER A 460 -17.71 -1.12 -77.92
N PRO A 461 -16.93 -0.19 -78.55
CA PRO A 461 -15.47 -0.13 -78.35
C PRO A 461 -15.03 0.33 -76.94
N ASN A 462 -15.99 0.71 -76.10
CA ASN A 462 -15.76 1.26 -74.77
C ASN A 462 -16.34 0.34 -73.69
N ALA A 463 -15.50 -0.46 -73.05
CA ALA A 463 -15.91 -1.30 -71.92
C ALA A 463 -16.36 -0.44 -70.72
N ALA A 464 -17.36 -0.89 -69.98
CA ALA A 464 -17.70 -0.28 -68.69
C ALA A 464 -16.76 -0.76 -67.58
N SER A 465 -16.75 -0.03 -66.47
CA SER A 465 -16.00 -0.44 -65.28
C SER A 465 -16.50 -1.78 -64.74
N CYS A 466 -15.59 -2.58 -64.18
CA CYS A 466 -15.96 -3.67 -63.28
C CYS A 466 -16.53 -3.13 -61.96
N GLY A 467 -17.13 -4.04 -61.21
CA GLY A 467 -17.69 -3.80 -59.89
C GLY A 467 -16.72 -4.08 -58.73
N ARG A 468 -17.26 -4.11 -57.51
CA ARG A 468 -16.48 -4.30 -56.28
C ARG A 468 -16.97 -5.53 -55.50
N ILE A 469 -16.04 -6.20 -54.83
CA ILE A 469 -16.33 -7.37 -53.99
C ILE A 469 -15.71 -7.12 -52.62
N ARG A 470 -16.45 -7.46 -51.58
CA ARG A 470 -15.92 -7.55 -50.21
C ARG A 470 -16.27 -8.89 -49.60
N SER A 471 -15.32 -9.48 -48.90
CA SER A 471 -15.55 -10.71 -48.13
C SER A 471 -15.02 -10.57 -46.72
N ASP A 472 -15.88 -10.91 -45.77
CA ASP A 472 -15.57 -10.96 -44.35
C ASP A 472 -15.83 -12.41 -43.93
N SER A 473 -14.85 -13.28 -44.17
CA SER A 473 -14.98 -14.74 -44.00
C SER A 473 -13.88 -15.31 -43.10
N LYS A 474 -14.22 -16.37 -42.34
CA LYS A 474 -13.26 -17.09 -41.47
C LYS A 474 -12.26 -17.96 -42.26
N ILE A 475 -12.65 -18.43 -43.43
CA ILE A 475 -11.77 -19.13 -44.36
C ILE A 475 -11.49 -18.17 -45.52
N TRP A 476 -10.21 -17.89 -45.74
CA TRP A 476 -9.72 -17.10 -46.87
C TRP A 476 -9.78 -18.00 -48.10
N VAL A 477 -10.98 -18.30 -48.58
CA VAL A 477 -11.08 -18.81 -49.93
C VAL A 477 -10.61 -17.67 -50.80
N ASN A 478 -9.59 -17.94 -51.62
CA ASN A 478 -9.20 -17.07 -52.72
C ASN A 478 -10.45 -16.90 -53.58
N ILE A 479 -11.27 -15.91 -53.27
CA ILE A 479 -12.31 -15.42 -54.17
C ILE A 479 -11.51 -14.92 -55.36
N GLN A 480 -11.41 -15.78 -56.37
CA GLN A 480 -10.88 -15.43 -57.67
C GLN A 480 -12.11 -15.07 -58.48
N PRO A 481 -12.55 -13.79 -58.48
CA PRO A 481 -13.65 -13.42 -59.32
C PRO A 481 -13.25 -13.71 -60.77
N LEU A 482 -14.22 -14.16 -61.57
CA LEU A 482 -14.00 -14.37 -63.00
C LEU A 482 -13.86 -13.03 -63.74
N THR A 483 -14.03 -11.90 -63.04
CA THR A 483 -13.91 -10.54 -63.54
C THR A 483 -12.47 -10.03 -63.45
N PRO A 484 -11.81 -9.71 -64.58
CA PRO A 484 -10.50 -9.07 -64.57
C PRO A 484 -10.52 -7.74 -63.80
N ASN A 485 -9.48 -7.46 -63.02
CA ASN A 485 -9.26 -6.21 -62.25
C ASN A 485 -10.22 -5.96 -61.07
N ALA A 486 -11.18 -6.85 -60.78
CA ALA A 486 -11.99 -6.77 -59.58
C ALA A 486 -11.24 -7.41 -58.39
N ASN A 487 -10.39 -6.65 -57.70
CA ASN A 487 -9.68 -7.15 -56.51
C ASN A 487 -10.62 -7.15 -55.29
N PRO A 488 -10.92 -8.29 -54.65
CA PRO A 488 -11.76 -8.33 -53.46
C PRO A 488 -11.11 -7.59 -52.29
N TYR A 489 -11.85 -6.72 -51.62
CA TYR A 489 -11.50 -6.24 -50.30
C TYR A 489 -11.78 -7.33 -49.28
N VAL A 490 -10.90 -7.51 -48.31
CA VAL A 490 -11.13 -8.49 -47.25
C VAL A 490 -11.26 -7.80 -45.91
N GLY A 491 -12.37 -8.03 -45.22
CA GLY A 491 -12.61 -7.52 -43.89
C GLY A 491 -12.23 -8.52 -42.82
N PHE A 492 -13.01 -8.56 -41.75
CA PHE A 492 -12.72 -9.31 -40.53
C PHE A 492 -13.95 -10.01 -39.98
N THR A 493 -13.72 -11.02 -39.15
CA THR A 493 -14.77 -11.83 -38.53
C THR A 493 -14.42 -12.18 -37.10
N THR A 494 -15.45 -12.54 -36.35
CA THR A 494 -15.37 -13.27 -35.08
C THR A 494 -15.94 -14.68 -35.27
N ASP A 495 -15.76 -15.53 -34.27
CA ASP A 495 -16.41 -16.84 -34.23
C ASP A 495 -17.90 -16.76 -33.88
N THR A 496 -18.50 -17.95 -33.74
CA THR A 496 -19.92 -18.16 -33.49
C THR A 496 -20.28 -18.17 -32.01
N ASN A 497 -19.38 -17.77 -31.10
CA ASN A 497 -19.65 -17.78 -29.67
C ASN A 497 -20.89 -16.91 -29.37
N ASN A 498 -21.84 -17.49 -28.64
CA ASN A 498 -23.08 -16.83 -28.24
C ASN A 498 -23.42 -17.21 -26.79
N LEU A 499 -23.69 -18.48 -26.52
CA LEU A 499 -23.76 -19.01 -25.15
C LEU A 499 -22.34 -19.25 -24.63
N VAL A 500 -21.93 -18.56 -23.57
CA VAL A 500 -20.55 -18.56 -23.08
C VAL A 500 -20.47 -18.54 -21.56
N PRO A 501 -19.45 -19.16 -20.94
CA PRO A 501 -19.13 -18.89 -19.54
C PRO A 501 -18.60 -17.45 -19.38
N ARG A 502 -18.48 -16.95 -18.14
CA ARG A 502 -17.94 -15.60 -17.90
C ARG A 502 -16.52 -15.39 -18.42
N LYS A 503 -15.71 -16.44 -18.52
CA LYS A 503 -14.36 -16.40 -19.08
C LYS A 503 -14.24 -17.38 -20.24
N PHE A 504 -14.00 -16.89 -21.44
CA PHE A 504 -13.93 -17.72 -22.65
C PHE A 504 -13.02 -17.07 -23.71
N VAL A 505 -12.49 -17.89 -24.63
CA VAL A 505 -11.66 -17.40 -25.72
C VAL A 505 -12.56 -17.04 -26.89
N LEU A 506 -12.52 -15.77 -27.31
CA LEU A 506 -13.10 -15.33 -28.57
C LEU A 506 -12.01 -15.39 -29.65
N SER A 507 -12.36 -15.85 -30.85
CA SER A 507 -11.45 -15.99 -31.97
C SER A 507 -12.03 -15.39 -33.24
N GLY A 508 -11.19 -15.19 -34.26
CA GLY A 508 -11.64 -14.67 -35.54
C GLY A 508 -10.54 -14.57 -36.61
N LYS A 509 -10.89 -13.92 -37.73
CA LYS A 509 -9.95 -13.58 -38.81
C LYS A 509 -9.93 -12.08 -39.10
N LYS A 510 -8.81 -11.61 -39.62
CA LYS A 510 -8.60 -10.25 -40.14
C LYS A 510 -7.51 -10.25 -41.21
N PRO A 511 -7.38 -9.21 -42.04
CA PRO A 511 -6.27 -9.13 -42.98
C PRO A 511 -4.93 -9.06 -42.24
N THR A 512 -3.89 -9.62 -42.84
CA THR A 512 -2.53 -9.56 -42.31
C THR A 512 -2.11 -8.09 -42.14
N ASN A 513 -1.41 -7.77 -41.06
CA ASN A 513 -0.95 -6.41 -40.73
C ASN A 513 -2.06 -5.36 -40.52
N LYS A 514 -3.31 -5.76 -40.32
CA LYS A 514 -4.40 -4.85 -39.89
C LYS A 514 -4.72 -5.02 -38.41
N ASN A 515 -5.08 -3.94 -37.74
CA ASN A 515 -5.44 -3.96 -36.33
C ASN A 515 -6.97 -4.01 -36.15
N LEU A 516 -7.43 -4.66 -35.09
CA LEU A 516 -8.83 -4.57 -34.66
C LEU A 516 -8.91 -3.93 -33.29
N LYS A 517 -9.96 -3.14 -33.07
CA LYS A 517 -10.38 -2.65 -31.75
C LYS A 517 -11.64 -3.38 -31.33
N LEU A 518 -11.66 -3.88 -30.12
CA LEU A 518 -12.77 -4.65 -29.56
C LEU A 518 -13.54 -3.79 -28.57
N TYR A 519 -14.87 -3.79 -28.69
CA TYR A 519 -15.75 -3.06 -27.78
C TYR A 519 -16.83 -3.98 -27.24
N ILE A 520 -17.16 -3.79 -25.97
CA ILE A 520 -18.19 -4.55 -25.29
C ILE A 520 -19.12 -3.63 -24.51
N LYS A 521 -20.39 -4.01 -24.42
CA LYS A 521 -21.37 -3.36 -23.58
C LYS A 521 -22.13 -4.41 -22.77
N PRO A 522 -22.10 -4.35 -21.42
CA PRO A 522 -23.07 -5.07 -20.59
C PRO A 522 -24.49 -4.52 -20.81
N GLU A 523 -25.50 -5.36 -20.65
CA GLU A 523 -26.92 -4.99 -20.80
C GLU A 523 -27.27 -3.69 -20.07
N SER A 524 -26.95 -3.60 -18.77
CA SER A 524 -27.23 -2.44 -17.93
C SER A 524 -26.25 -1.26 -18.05
N GLY A 525 -25.10 -1.43 -18.71
CA GLY A 525 -24.03 -0.42 -18.76
C GLY A 525 -23.89 0.34 -20.08
N VAL A 526 -22.68 0.83 -20.37
CA VAL A 526 -22.32 1.63 -21.56
C VAL A 526 -21.33 0.87 -22.45
N TRP A 527 -21.14 1.31 -23.69
CA TRP A 527 -20.08 0.78 -24.56
C TRP A 527 -18.70 1.16 -24.02
N GLN A 528 -17.82 0.17 -23.94
CA GLN A 528 -16.46 0.32 -23.44
C GLN A 528 -15.47 -0.35 -24.40
N HIS A 529 -14.30 0.26 -24.53
CA HIS A 529 -13.17 -0.39 -25.18
C HIS A 529 -12.72 -1.58 -24.32
N TYR A 530 -12.64 -2.75 -24.94
CA TYR A 530 -12.24 -3.99 -24.28
C TYR A 530 -10.76 -4.29 -24.50
N GLY A 531 -10.24 -4.07 -25.71
CA GLY A 531 -8.85 -4.30 -26.05
C GLY A 531 -8.56 -4.25 -27.55
N ASP A 532 -7.28 -4.32 -27.90
CA ASP A 532 -6.80 -4.23 -29.28
C ASP A 532 -6.14 -5.52 -29.74
N ILE A 533 -6.42 -5.92 -30.98
CA ILE A 533 -5.75 -7.01 -31.67
C ILE A 533 -4.71 -6.40 -32.61
N THR A 534 -3.46 -6.38 -32.15
CA THR A 534 -2.32 -5.77 -32.85
C THR A 534 -1.39 -6.79 -33.52
N SER A 535 -1.65 -8.08 -33.37
CA SER A 535 -0.83 -9.12 -34.00
C SER A 535 -0.84 -8.95 -35.53
N SER A 536 0.29 -9.17 -36.19
CA SER A 536 0.35 -9.13 -37.67
C SER A 536 -0.38 -10.29 -38.33
N ALA A 537 -0.61 -11.39 -37.59
CA ALA A 537 -1.26 -12.60 -38.07
C ALA A 537 -2.71 -12.37 -38.52
N SER A 538 -3.17 -13.17 -39.49
CA SER A 538 -4.55 -13.13 -39.96
C SER A 538 -5.54 -13.81 -39.01
N SER A 539 -5.10 -14.82 -38.27
CA SER A 539 -5.86 -15.39 -37.16
C SER A 539 -5.63 -14.60 -35.89
N TRP A 540 -6.70 -14.41 -35.10
CA TRP A 540 -6.60 -13.81 -33.78
C TRP A 540 -7.45 -14.54 -32.76
N SER A 541 -7.04 -14.45 -31.49
CA SER A 541 -7.80 -14.89 -30.34
C SER A 541 -7.60 -13.93 -29.17
N GLN A 542 -8.61 -13.79 -28.33
CA GLN A 542 -8.61 -12.91 -27.17
C GLN A 542 -9.36 -13.59 -26.03
N MET A 543 -8.77 -13.57 -24.83
CA MET A 543 -9.46 -13.97 -23.61
C MET A 543 -10.49 -12.89 -23.25
N ILE A 544 -11.77 -13.27 -23.23
CA ILE A 544 -12.89 -12.43 -22.81
C ILE A 544 -13.25 -12.75 -21.36
N SER A 545 -13.42 -11.72 -20.54
CA SER A 545 -13.91 -11.83 -19.16
C SER A 545 -15.12 -10.90 -18.96
N LEU A 546 -16.27 -11.47 -18.66
CA LEU A 546 -17.56 -10.78 -18.55
C LEU A 546 -17.95 -10.55 -17.07
N PRO A 547 -18.10 -9.29 -16.62
CA PRO A 547 -18.36 -8.98 -15.22
C PRO A 547 -19.79 -9.35 -14.77
N GLN A 548 -19.98 -9.56 -13.46
CA GLN A 548 -21.32 -9.60 -12.85
C GLN A 548 -21.90 -8.18 -12.69
N PRO A 549 -23.24 -8.02 -12.58
CA PRO A 549 -24.28 -9.06 -12.52
C PRO A 549 -24.93 -9.41 -13.87
N ASP A 550 -24.63 -8.68 -14.95
CA ASP A 550 -25.29 -8.85 -16.24
C ASP A 550 -25.09 -10.27 -16.82
N SER A 551 -26.11 -10.73 -17.57
CA SER A 551 -26.12 -12.02 -18.26
C SER A 551 -26.14 -11.90 -19.79
N ILE A 552 -26.30 -10.68 -20.31
CA ILE A 552 -26.30 -10.36 -21.75
C ILE A 552 -25.23 -9.30 -22.00
N PHE A 553 -24.39 -9.53 -23.01
CA PHE A 553 -23.36 -8.60 -23.44
C PHE A 553 -23.40 -8.45 -24.95
N TYR A 554 -23.21 -7.22 -25.42
CA TYR A 554 -23.11 -6.90 -26.84
C TYR A 554 -21.65 -6.64 -27.19
N PHE A 555 -21.18 -7.25 -28.26
CA PHE A 555 -19.79 -7.18 -28.67
C PHE A 555 -19.68 -6.75 -30.12
N VAL A 556 -18.73 -5.84 -30.40
CA VAL A 556 -18.37 -5.44 -31.76
C VAL A 556 -16.86 -5.32 -31.90
N ALA A 557 -16.34 -5.83 -33.02
CA ALA A 557 -15.00 -5.50 -33.49
C ALA A 557 -15.06 -4.41 -34.56
N LEU A 558 -14.04 -3.55 -34.58
CA LEU A 558 -13.84 -2.46 -35.52
C LEU A 558 -12.45 -2.60 -36.15
N MET A 559 -12.33 -2.38 -37.46
CA MET A 559 -11.04 -2.33 -38.15
C MET A 559 -10.76 -0.92 -38.63
N ASP A 560 -9.60 -0.36 -38.26
CA ASP A 560 -9.16 0.94 -38.75
C ASP A 560 -8.69 0.85 -40.22
N ILE A 561 -8.90 1.92 -40.98
CA ILE A 561 -8.39 2.08 -42.33
C ILE A 561 -7.15 2.97 -42.31
N ASP A 562 -6.06 2.47 -42.86
CA ASP A 562 -4.80 3.22 -42.94
C ASP A 562 -4.87 4.24 -44.08
N ASN A 563 -4.59 5.50 -43.79
CA ASN A 563 -4.54 6.61 -44.77
C ASN A 563 -5.77 6.65 -45.70
N PRO A 564 -7.00 6.77 -45.16
CA PRO A 564 -8.22 6.71 -45.93
C PRO A 564 -8.27 7.83 -46.98
N ALA A 565 -8.68 7.50 -48.20
CA ALA A 565 -8.89 8.49 -49.26
C ALA A 565 -9.95 9.54 -48.86
N LEU A 566 -9.67 10.81 -49.15
CA LEU A 566 -10.55 11.95 -48.82
C LEU A 566 -11.20 12.58 -50.06
N ALA A 567 -11.04 11.98 -51.24
CA ALA A 567 -11.64 12.51 -52.46
C ALA A 567 -13.18 12.43 -52.38
N PRO A 568 -13.95 13.50 -52.71
CA PRO A 568 -15.38 13.60 -52.38
C PRO A 568 -16.30 12.48 -52.92
N TYR A 569 -15.87 11.78 -53.96
CA TYR A 569 -16.62 10.71 -54.63
C TYR A 569 -16.01 9.31 -54.45
N GLU A 570 -14.83 9.23 -53.84
CA GLU A 570 -14.06 8.00 -53.60
C GLU A 570 -13.66 7.89 -52.12
N GLN A 571 -14.38 8.59 -51.24
CA GLN A 571 -13.98 8.71 -49.85
C GLN A 571 -14.01 7.35 -49.14
N GLU A 572 -12.97 7.10 -48.35
CA GLU A 572 -12.88 5.94 -47.47
C GLU A 572 -13.24 6.33 -46.03
N PRO A 573 -13.99 5.48 -45.31
CA PRO A 573 -14.24 5.70 -43.89
C PRO A 573 -12.95 5.50 -43.09
N LEU A 574 -12.84 6.19 -41.95
CA LEU A 574 -11.69 6.03 -41.04
C LEU A 574 -11.60 4.61 -40.42
N ALA A 575 -12.74 3.93 -40.31
CA ALA A 575 -12.85 2.58 -39.80
C ALA A 575 -14.10 1.89 -40.36
N ILE A 576 -14.13 0.57 -40.36
CA ILE A 576 -15.25 -0.22 -40.87
C ILE A 576 -15.73 -1.27 -39.85
N PHE A 577 -17.02 -1.57 -39.92
CA PHE A 577 -17.64 -2.70 -39.22
C PHE A 577 -17.84 -3.90 -40.16
N SER A 578 -18.07 -5.06 -39.56
CA SER A 578 -18.42 -6.31 -40.24
C SER A 578 -19.68 -6.91 -39.62
N GLN A 579 -20.64 -7.33 -40.42
CA GLN A 579 -21.81 -8.10 -39.96
C GLN A 579 -21.38 -9.41 -39.27
N ALA A 580 -20.26 -10.01 -39.69
CA ALA A 580 -19.65 -11.20 -39.08
C ALA A 580 -18.64 -10.89 -37.98
N GLY A 581 -18.42 -9.61 -37.64
CA GLY A 581 -17.46 -9.15 -36.63
C GLY A 581 -18.10 -8.76 -35.28
N ALA A 582 -19.36 -9.08 -35.06
CA ALA A 582 -20.10 -8.74 -33.85
C ALA A 582 -20.83 -9.96 -33.27
N ASN A 583 -21.06 -9.97 -31.95
CA ASN A 583 -21.69 -11.08 -31.23
C ASN A 583 -22.64 -10.54 -30.15
N ILE A 584 -23.65 -11.35 -29.81
CA ILE A 584 -24.39 -11.23 -28.55
C ILE A 584 -23.92 -12.40 -27.69
N PHE A 585 -23.42 -12.11 -26.50
CA PHE A 585 -23.01 -13.13 -25.54
C PHE A 585 -24.08 -13.29 -24.46
N LEU A 586 -24.53 -14.52 -24.27
CA LEU A 586 -25.43 -14.98 -23.23
C LEU A 586 -24.61 -15.78 -22.22
N ILE A 587 -24.65 -15.40 -20.94
CA ILE A 587 -23.96 -16.15 -19.90
C ILE A 587 -24.64 -17.52 -19.72
N ASP A 588 -23.88 -18.58 -19.94
CA ASP A 588 -24.28 -19.95 -19.61
C ASP A 588 -24.24 -20.12 -18.09
N LYS A 589 -25.41 -20.12 -17.45
CA LYS A 589 -25.53 -20.17 -16.00
C LYS A 589 -25.30 -21.59 -15.51
N LEU A 590 -24.04 -21.91 -15.20
CA LEU A 590 -23.61 -23.21 -14.70
C LEU A 590 -23.10 -23.12 -13.25
N PRO A 591 -23.29 -24.17 -12.42
CA PRO A 591 -22.77 -24.17 -11.06
C PRO A 591 -21.29 -24.54 -11.11
N HIS A 592 -20.49 -24.05 -10.16
CA HIS A 592 -19.06 -24.35 -10.12
C HIS A 592 -18.61 -24.57 -8.68
N LEU A 593 -18.21 -25.80 -8.39
CA LEU A 593 -17.82 -26.27 -7.06
C LEU A 593 -16.34 -26.00 -6.84
N VAL A 594 -16.04 -25.27 -5.77
CA VAL A 594 -14.68 -25.12 -5.25
C VAL A 594 -14.66 -25.63 -3.81
N CYS A 595 -13.77 -26.58 -3.52
CA CYS A 595 -13.59 -27.19 -2.21
C CYS A 595 -12.15 -27.72 -2.09
N ASP A 596 -11.69 -28.01 -0.88
CA ASP A 596 -10.39 -28.67 -0.70
C ASP A 596 -10.43 -30.09 -1.26
N SER A 597 -9.34 -30.52 -1.89
CA SER A 597 -9.16 -31.89 -2.39
C SER A 597 -8.35 -32.78 -1.43
N VAL A 598 -7.63 -32.16 -0.48
CA VAL A 598 -6.82 -32.85 0.54
C VAL A 598 -6.91 -32.10 1.86
N ILE A 599 -7.16 -32.81 2.95
CA ILE A 599 -7.09 -32.30 4.32
C ILE A 599 -6.06 -33.13 5.10
N ASN A 600 -5.02 -32.46 5.59
CA ASN A 600 -3.99 -33.07 6.43
C ASN A 600 -4.14 -32.55 7.86
N ALA A 601 -4.12 -33.45 8.83
CA ALA A 601 -4.08 -33.10 10.25
C ALA A 601 -3.05 -33.96 11.00
N ARG A 602 -2.51 -33.41 12.09
CA ARG A 602 -1.57 -34.12 12.98
C ARG A 602 -2.00 -33.90 14.42
N TYR A 603 -2.04 -34.98 15.20
CA TYR A 603 -2.41 -34.98 16.61
C TYR A 603 -1.46 -35.89 17.39
N PHE A 604 -1.33 -35.69 18.70
CA PHE A 604 -0.62 -36.64 19.56
C PHE A 604 -1.51 -37.83 19.97
N LYS A 605 -0.88 -38.99 20.17
CA LYS A 605 -1.56 -40.23 20.63
C LYS A 605 -2.27 -40.08 21.98
N CYS A 606 -1.82 -39.16 22.83
CA CYS A 606 -2.36 -38.93 24.16
C CYS A 606 -3.46 -37.87 24.23
N GLU A 607 -3.83 -37.25 23.10
CA GLU A 607 -4.94 -36.29 23.05
C GLU A 607 -6.29 -36.98 23.22
N ASN A 608 -7.32 -36.22 23.61
CA ASN A 608 -8.69 -36.70 23.63
C ASN A 608 -9.27 -36.73 22.20
N PHE A 609 -9.84 -37.87 21.81
CA PHE A 609 -10.60 -38.07 20.57
C PHE A 609 -12.10 -38.20 20.89
N PRO A 610 -13.02 -37.82 19.98
CA PRO A 610 -12.82 -37.43 18.59
C PRO A 610 -12.32 -35.98 18.38
N LYS A 611 -11.60 -35.75 17.27
CA LYS A 611 -11.16 -34.43 16.80
C LYS A 611 -12.00 -33.95 15.63
N THR A 612 -12.36 -32.66 15.62
CA THR A 612 -13.17 -32.06 14.56
C THR A 612 -12.32 -31.13 13.69
N PHE A 613 -12.52 -31.18 12.37
CA PHE A 613 -11.93 -30.26 11.41
C PHE A 613 -12.94 -29.89 10.32
N PHE A 614 -12.66 -28.83 9.56
CA PHE A 614 -13.60 -28.26 8.60
C PHE A 614 -12.94 -27.92 7.27
N THR A 615 -13.74 -27.98 6.20
CA THR A 615 -13.43 -27.36 4.90
C THR A 615 -14.68 -26.61 4.43
N THR A 616 -14.49 -25.68 3.49
CA THR A 616 -15.58 -24.89 2.92
C THR A 616 -15.78 -25.27 1.47
N LEU A 617 -16.99 -25.69 1.14
CA LEU A 617 -17.44 -25.90 -0.22
C LEU A 617 -18.17 -24.64 -0.67
N ILE A 618 -17.68 -24.02 -1.74
CA ILE A 618 -18.16 -22.74 -2.27
C ILE A 618 -18.74 -22.97 -3.66
N ASN A 619 -19.90 -22.37 -3.94
CA ASN A 619 -20.41 -22.28 -5.30
C ASN A 619 -19.95 -20.96 -5.94
N THR A 620 -18.97 -21.03 -6.83
CA THR A 620 -18.47 -19.88 -7.59
C THR A 620 -19.13 -19.73 -8.96
N GLY A 621 -20.12 -20.60 -9.27
CA GLY A 621 -20.88 -20.56 -10.51
C GLY A 621 -22.10 -19.62 -10.45
N ASP A 622 -22.81 -19.51 -11.57
CA ASP A 622 -23.91 -18.56 -11.77
C ASP A 622 -25.31 -19.19 -11.57
N THR A 623 -25.40 -20.48 -11.24
CA THR A 623 -26.63 -21.17 -10.83
C THR A 623 -26.42 -21.99 -9.56
N ASN A 624 -27.50 -22.55 -9.01
CA ASN A 624 -27.45 -23.34 -7.79
C ASN A 624 -26.61 -24.63 -7.94
N LEU A 625 -25.62 -24.77 -7.07
CA LEU A 625 -24.84 -26.00 -6.89
C LEU A 625 -25.62 -26.92 -5.95
N THR A 626 -26.02 -28.07 -6.46
CA THR A 626 -26.66 -29.14 -5.69
C THR A 626 -25.62 -30.18 -5.35
N VAL A 627 -25.46 -30.47 -4.06
CA VAL A 627 -24.50 -31.45 -3.53
C VAL A 627 -25.24 -32.52 -2.73
N GLU A 628 -24.91 -33.78 -2.97
CA GLU A 628 -25.56 -34.94 -2.34
C GLU A 628 -24.66 -35.54 -1.23
N PHE A 629 -24.90 -35.16 0.02
CA PHE A 629 -24.24 -35.75 1.18
C PHE A 629 -25.00 -36.96 1.77
N GLN A 630 -26.21 -37.26 1.28
CA GLN A 630 -26.99 -38.42 1.76
C GLN A 630 -26.32 -39.77 1.46
N ASN A 631 -25.62 -39.87 0.34
CA ASN A 631 -24.93 -41.08 -0.12
C ASN A 631 -23.40 -40.88 -0.08
N GLN A 632 -22.94 -39.97 0.78
CA GLN A 632 -21.50 -39.80 0.98
C GLN A 632 -20.93 -41.09 1.57
N TYR A 633 -19.73 -41.45 1.14
CA TYR A 633 -19.03 -42.60 1.68
C TYR A 633 -17.53 -42.37 1.71
N PHE A 634 -16.86 -43.21 2.49
CA PHE A 634 -15.43 -43.27 2.59
C PHE A 634 -14.91 -44.48 1.83
N ILE A 635 -13.92 -44.30 0.95
CA ILE A 635 -13.39 -45.36 0.08
C ILE A 635 -12.87 -46.57 0.87
N LYS A 636 -12.23 -46.35 2.02
CA LYS A 636 -11.65 -47.40 2.87
C LYS A 636 -12.51 -47.73 4.09
N ASN A 637 -13.83 -47.56 4.00
CA ASN A 637 -14.76 -47.84 5.11
C ASN A 637 -14.42 -47.05 6.38
N ASN A 638 -14.31 -45.74 6.23
CA ASN A 638 -14.24 -44.71 7.24
C ASN A 638 -12.93 -44.59 8.03
N GLN A 639 -12.15 -45.64 8.29
CA GLN A 639 -10.82 -45.55 8.95
C GLN A 639 -10.74 -44.58 10.16
N GLY A 640 -11.84 -44.41 10.89
CA GLY A 640 -11.96 -43.45 12.00
C GLY A 640 -12.55 -42.07 11.67
N PHE A 641 -12.77 -41.75 10.40
CA PHE A 641 -13.40 -40.55 9.90
C PHE A 641 -14.92 -40.63 9.89
N SER A 642 -15.60 -39.50 10.14
CA SER A 642 -17.05 -39.37 9.97
C SER A 642 -17.42 -37.96 9.51
N VAL A 643 -18.51 -37.83 8.75
CA VAL A 643 -19.08 -36.53 8.37
C VAL A 643 -20.11 -36.13 9.43
N ILE A 644 -19.93 -34.96 10.05
CA ILE A 644 -20.88 -34.39 11.03
C ILE A 644 -21.94 -33.55 10.29
N SER A 645 -21.49 -32.67 9.41
CA SER A 645 -22.35 -31.81 8.60
C SER A 645 -21.63 -31.40 7.32
N PRO A 646 -22.33 -30.98 6.25
CA PRO A 646 -23.78 -31.09 6.07
C PRO A 646 -24.22 -32.55 5.83
N THR A 647 -25.49 -32.83 6.10
CA THR A 647 -26.16 -34.10 5.75
C THR A 647 -27.27 -33.84 4.71
N GLY A 648 -27.68 -34.89 3.98
CA GLY A 648 -28.75 -34.79 2.99
C GLY A 648 -28.36 -34.06 1.70
N TYR A 649 -29.33 -33.46 1.02
CA TYR A 649 -29.08 -32.59 -0.13
C TYR A 649 -28.80 -31.15 0.34
N LYS A 650 -27.84 -30.49 -0.31
CA LYS A 650 -27.56 -29.07 -0.13
C LYS A 650 -27.64 -28.34 -1.45
N VAL A 651 -28.42 -27.27 -1.46
CA VAL A 651 -28.52 -26.31 -2.57
C VAL A 651 -27.76 -25.06 -2.13
N ILE A 652 -26.68 -24.76 -2.83
CA ILE A 652 -25.78 -23.66 -2.51
C ILE A 652 -25.95 -22.64 -3.63
N LYS A 653 -26.45 -21.45 -3.28
CA LYS A 653 -26.70 -20.38 -4.24
C LYS A 653 -25.38 -19.86 -4.84
N PRO A 654 -25.40 -19.20 -6.00
CA PRO A 654 -24.22 -18.49 -6.51
C PRO A 654 -23.57 -17.62 -5.43
N MET A 655 -22.24 -17.70 -5.31
CA MET A 655 -21.42 -17.01 -4.30
C MET A 655 -21.68 -17.39 -2.84
N ASP A 656 -22.53 -18.40 -2.59
CA ASP A 656 -22.79 -18.93 -1.25
C ASP A 656 -21.86 -20.12 -0.95
N SER A 657 -21.83 -20.54 0.32
CA SER A 657 -20.95 -21.61 0.77
C SER A 657 -21.60 -22.50 1.82
N VAL A 658 -21.09 -23.73 1.95
CA VAL A 658 -21.43 -24.64 3.03
C VAL A 658 -20.15 -25.16 3.69
N LYS A 659 -20.14 -25.20 5.02
CA LYS A 659 -19.05 -25.80 5.78
C LYS A 659 -19.26 -27.31 5.89
N ILE A 660 -18.26 -28.07 5.45
CA ILE A 660 -18.16 -29.51 5.71
C ILE A 660 -17.39 -29.70 7.01
N GLN A 661 -18.07 -30.22 8.03
CA GLN A 661 -17.51 -30.56 9.32
C GLN A 661 -17.28 -32.07 9.38
N LEU A 662 -16.04 -32.44 9.66
CA LEU A 662 -15.55 -33.81 9.71
C LEU A 662 -15.05 -34.12 11.12
N SER A 663 -15.18 -35.37 11.54
CA SER A 663 -14.64 -35.88 12.79
C SER A 663 -13.68 -37.03 12.54
N PHE A 664 -12.66 -37.16 13.38
CA PHE A 664 -11.74 -38.28 13.39
C PHE A 664 -11.59 -38.86 14.81
N SER A 665 -11.74 -40.18 14.92
CA SER A 665 -11.38 -40.98 16.09
C SER A 665 -10.63 -42.22 15.62
N PRO A 666 -9.41 -42.50 16.12
CA PRO A 666 -8.64 -43.66 15.67
C PRO A 666 -9.45 -44.96 15.91
N PRO A 667 -9.60 -45.83 14.89
CA PRO A 667 -10.50 -46.98 14.96
C PRO A 667 -10.00 -48.12 15.85
N ASN A 668 -8.70 -48.20 16.16
CA ASN A 668 -8.09 -49.25 16.98
C ASN A 668 -7.11 -48.66 18.01
N ASN A 669 -6.96 -49.29 19.18
CA ASN A 669 -5.91 -48.99 20.17
C ASN A 669 -4.49 -49.42 19.71
N ASN A 670 -4.33 -49.88 18.48
CA ASN A 670 -3.06 -50.34 17.92
C ASN A 670 -2.46 -49.28 16.97
N PHE A 671 -1.23 -48.89 17.29
CA PHE A 671 -0.52 -47.68 16.88
C PHE A 671 -0.05 -47.67 15.41
N SER A 672 -0.96 -47.57 14.42
CA SER A 672 -0.55 -46.99 13.13
C SER A 672 -0.36 -45.48 13.31
N ASN A 673 0.81 -44.95 12.97
CA ASN A 673 1.09 -43.52 13.09
C ASN A 673 0.38 -42.67 12.00
N PHE A 674 -0.31 -43.29 11.04
CA PHE A 674 -0.95 -42.61 9.92
C PHE A 674 -2.28 -43.28 9.54
N PHE A 675 -3.32 -42.47 9.42
CA PHE A 675 -4.67 -42.87 9.01
C PHE A 675 -5.04 -42.07 7.76
N SER A 676 -5.59 -42.74 6.76
CA SER A 676 -5.98 -42.07 5.52
C SER A 676 -7.17 -42.73 4.86
N ASP A 677 -8.17 -41.93 4.51
CA ASP A 677 -9.34 -42.31 3.74
C ASP A 677 -9.71 -41.19 2.75
N THR A 678 -10.75 -41.37 1.95
CA THR A 678 -11.22 -40.38 0.99
C THR A 678 -12.73 -40.29 1.08
N LEU A 679 -13.21 -39.10 1.46
CA LEU A 679 -14.62 -38.76 1.42
C LEU A 679 -15.05 -38.53 -0.03
N VAL A 680 -16.15 -39.16 -0.44
CA VAL A 680 -16.72 -39.05 -1.78
C VAL A 680 -18.18 -38.59 -1.69
N PHE A 681 -18.56 -37.57 -2.47
CA PHE A 681 -19.94 -37.10 -2.57
C PHE A 681 -20.26 -36.57 -3.98
N LYS A 682 -21.53 -36.62 -4.38
CA LYS A 682 -21.97 -36.22 -5.73
C LYS A 682 -22.36 -34.75 -5.79
N HIS A 683 -22.29 -34.17 -6.98
CA HIS A 683 -22.74 -32.80 -7.26
C HIS A 683 -23.30 -32.66 -8.70
N ASN A 684 -23.89 -31.51 -9.03
CA ASN A 684 -24.37 -31.18 -10.38
C ASN A 684 -23.45 -30.22 -11.16
N ASP A 685 -22.25 -29.90 -10.65
CA ASP A 685 -21.22 -29.18 -11.41
C ASP A 685 -20.64 -30.06 -12.53
N ASN A 686 -20.63 -29.51 -13.76
CA ASN A 686 -20.17 -30.16 -14.99
C ASN A 686 -18.69 -29.83 -15.34
N PHE A 687 -18.09 -28.85 -14.69
CA PHE A 687 -16.69 -28.48 -14.88
C PHE A 687 -15.73 -29.35 -14.06
N THR A 688 -16.21 -29.90 -12.94
CA THR A 688 -15.43 -30.73 -12.03
C THR A 688 -15.84 -32.19 -12.13
N THR A 689 -14.92 -33.09 -11.76
CA THR A 689 -15.19 -34.54 -11.83
C THR A 689 -16.20 -34.94 -10.75
N ASN A 690 -17.35 -35.46 -11.17
CA ASN A 690 -18.38 -35.99 -10.28
C ASN A 690 -18.22 -37.51 -10.13
N PRO A 691 -18.12 -38.08 -8.91
CA PRO A 691 -18.20 -37.43 -7.60
C PRO A 691 -16.92 -36.71 -7.17
N TRP A 692 -17.08 -35.64 -6.38
CA TRP A 692 -15.98 -34.93 -5.73
C TRP A 692 -15.34 -35.80 -4.66
N LYS A 693 -14.02 -35.65 -4.50
CA LYS A 693 -13.20 -36.47 -3.59
C LYS A 693 -12.34 -35.58 -2.69
N ILE A 694 -12.35 -35.85 -1.39
CA ILE A 694 -11.50 -35.19 -0.41
C ILE A 694 -10.65 -36.27 0.27
N ALA A 695 -9.33 -36.26 0.02
CA ALA A 695 -8.40 -37.14 0.71
C ALA A 695 -8.19 -36.63 2.14
N LEU A 696 -8.45 -37.45 3.15
CA LEU A 696 -8.27 -37.13 4.56
C LEU A 696 -7.08 -37.90 5.09
N ASN A 697 -6.10 -37.20 5.66
CA ASN A 697 -4.87 -37.78 6.19
C ASN A 697 -4.64 -37.29 7.62
N VAL A 698 -4.61 -38.20 8.59
CA VAL A 698 -4.32 -37.90 9.99
C VAL A 698 -3.07 -38.65 10.44
N THR A 699 -2.08 -37.94 10.93
CA THR A 699 -0.89 -38.54 11.56
C THR A 699 -1.03 -38.48 13.08
N LEU A 700 -0.74 -39.58 13.77
CA LEU A 700 -0.67 -39.65 15.23
C LEU A 700 0.78 -39.71 15.70
N ASP A 701 1.24 -38.60 16.28
CA ASP A 701 2.60 -38.39 16.73
C ASP A 701 2.78 -38.77 18.21
N THR A 702 4.04 -38.88 18.64
CA THR A 702 4.41 -39.19 20.03
C THR A 702 5.21 -38.03 20.59
N ILE A 703 5.00 -37.66 21.86
CA ILE A 703 5.69 -36.53 22.48
C ILE A 703 7.13 -36.90 22.80
N LEU A 704 8.08 -36.05 22.42
CA LEU A 704 9.49 -36.14 22.77
C LEU A 704 10.04 -34.74 23.10
N LEU A 705 9.99 -34.38 24.39
CA LEU A 705 10.58 -33.16 24.94
C LEU A 705 11.84 -33.49 25.74
N THR A 706 12.91 -32.72 25.51
CA THR A 706 14.23 -32.95 26.10
C THR A 706 14.84 -31.65 26.61
N ILE A 707 15.70 -31.74 27.63
CA ILE A 707 16.46 -30.59 28.16
C ILE A 707 17.94 -30.91 27.99
N GLN A 708 18.73 -29.96 27.50
CA GLN A 708 20.16 -30.12 27.25
C GLN A 708 20.97 -28.95 27.81
N ASN A 709 22.27 -29.19 28.00
CA ASN A 709 23.20 -28.12 28.37
C ASN A 709 23.60 -27.35 27.10
N PRO A 710 23.50 -26.02 27.06
CA PRO A 710 23.89 -25.23 25.90
C PRO A 710 25.35 -25.43 25.47
N ASN A 711 26.23 -25.84 26.40
CA ASN A 711 27.64 -26.06 26.13
C ASN A 711 28.01 -27.53 25.80
N ASP A 712 27.06 -28.47 25.85
CA ASP A 712 27.26 -29.91 25.59
C ASP A 712 25.99 -30.51 24.96
N LEU A 713 25.65 -30.04 23.76
CA LEU A 713 24.52 -30.55 22.98
C LEU A 713 24.81 -31.96 22.48
N LYS A 714 23.93 -32.91 22.79
CA LYS A 714 24.05 -34.32 22.40
C LYS A 714 22.84 -34.75 21.57
N PRO A 715 23.04 -35.50 20.47
CA PRO A 715 21.93 -36.03 19.71
C PRO A 715 21.09 -36.97 20.58
N ILE A 716 19.76 -36.83 20.47
CA ILE A 716 18.83 -37.72 21.15
C ILE A 716 18.92 -39.10 20.53
N THR A 717 19.14 -40.11 21.36
CA THR A 717 19.27 -41.52 20.97
C THR A 717 18.39 -42.37 21.88
N PRO A 718 18.15 -43.66 21.57
CA PRO A 718 17.41 -44.55 22.47
C PRO A 718 18.00 -44.68 23.89
N VAL A 719 19.26 -44.27 24.09
CA VAL A 719 19.99 -44.33 25.36
C VAL A 719 20.11 -42.95 26.03
N TYR A 720 19.79 -41.86 25.31
CA TYR A 720 19.91 -40.49 25.80
C TYR A 720 18.69 -39.64 25.40
N ASP A 721 17.83 -39.30 26.35
CA ASP A 721 16.59 -38.51 26.18
C ASP A 721 16.69 -37.09 26.78
N GLY A 722 17.93 -36.59 26.93
CA GLY A 722 18.25 -35.32 27.58
C GLY A 722 18.69 -35.46 29.04
N LEU A 723 18.79 -34.34 29.73
CA LEU A 723 19.15 -34.26 31.14
C LEU A 723 17.96 -34.64 32.04
N ASP A 724 18.20 -35.51 33.01
CA ASP A 724 17.25 -35.85 34.08
C ASP A 724 17.48 -35.01 35.36
N THR A 725 18.66 -34.41 35.48
CA THR A 725 19.12 -33.63 36.64
C THR A 725 19.90 -32.40 36.17
N LEU A 726 19.56 -31.22 36.71
CA LEU A 726 20.26 -29.96 36.52
C LEU A 726 21.07 -29.64 37.78
N ASP A 727 22.39 -29.70 37.67
CA ASP A 727 23.33 -29.36 38.76
C ASP A 727 23.83 -27.93 38.61
N LEU A 728 23.52 -27.08 39.59
CA LEU A 728 23.87 -25.66 39.57
C LEU A 728 25.15 -25.35 40.35
N GLY A 729 25.74 -26.34 41.05
CA GLY A 729 27.00 -26.17 41.79
C GLY A 729 26.88 -25.33 43.08
N ALA A 730 28.00 -24.74 43.50
CA ALA A 730 28.10 -23.92 44.72
C ALA A 730 27.87 -22.42 44.46
N VAL A 731 27.18 -21.73 45.35
CA VAL A 731 26.65 -20.36 45.17
C VAL A 731 26.82 -19.53 46.45
N CYS A 732 27.35 -18.30 46.38
CA CYS A 732 27.39 -17.40 47.54
C CYS A 732 25.99 -16.92 47.94
N ASN A 733 25.73 -16.87 49.25
CA ASN A 733 24.56 -16.28 49.87
C ASN A 733 24.42 -14.82 49.39
N ASN A 734 23.23 -14.47 48.88
CA ASN A 734 22.87 -13.18 48.28
C ASN A 734 23.24 -12.90 46.82
N GLN A 735 23.88 -13.81 46.07
CA GLN A 735 24.05 -13.62 44.63
C GLN A 735 22.78 -13.99 43.83
N ASN A 736 22.42 -13.14 42.86
CA ASN A 736 21.40 -13.45 41.86
C ASN A 736 22.04 -14.33 40.78
N LEU A 737 21.72 -15.62 40.74
CA LEU A 737 22.19 -16.52 39.69
C LEU A 737 21.04 -17.02 38.83
N GLN A 738 21.27 -16.94 37.51
CA GLN A 738 20.42 -17.48 36.46
C GLN A 738 21.28 -18.47 35.65
N TYR A 739 20.74 -19.67 35.41
CA TYR A 739 21.38 -20.70 34.59
C TYR A 739 20.52 -20.96 33.36
N ASP A 740 21.16 -21.03 32.19
CA ASP A 740 20.49 -21.26 30.92
C ASP A 740 20.64 -22.73 30.50
N PHE A 741 19.52 -23.35 30.15
CA PHE A 741 19.42 -24.67 29.54
C PHE A 741 18.69 -24.56 28.19
N ILE A 742 18.77 -25.59 27.36
CA ILE A 742 18.00 -25.67 26.11
C ILE A 742 16.87 -26.66 26.30
N LEU A 743 15.63 -26.20 26.15
CA LEU A 743 14.44 -27.04 26.04
C LEU A 743 14.16 -27.28 24.57
N GLN A 744 14.04 -28.54 24.15
CA GLN A 744 13.92 -28.92 22.74
C GLN A 744 12.82 -29.95 22.50
N ASN A 745 12.03 -29.72 21.44
CA ASN A 745 10.96 -30.56 20.97
C ASN A 745 11.43 -31.41 19.78
N TYR A 746 11.69 -32.69 20.02
CA TYR A 746 12.01 -33.68 18.99
C TYR A 746 10.80 -34.49 18.54
N SER A 747 9.60 -34.06 18.92
CA SER A 747 8.37 -34.64 18.38
C SER A 747 8.25 -34.31 16.89
N THR A 748 7.24 -34.86 16.22
CA THR A 748 6.94 -34.57 14.81
C THR A 748 5.78 -33.58 14.63
N ASN A 749 5.41 -32.89 15.71
CA ASN A 749 4.34 -31.90 15.79
C ASN A 749 4.65 -30.81 16.84
N PHE A 750 3.94 -29.68 16.73
CA PHE A 750 4.05 -28.56 17.66
C PHE A 750 3.60 -28.94 19.08
N ILE A 751 4.19 -28.33 20.11
CA ILE A 751 3.83 -28.54 21.51
C ILE A 751 3.59 -27.21 22.21
N ASN A 752 2.52 -27.10 22.99
CA ASN A 752 2.26 -25.97 23.86
C ASN A 752 2.55 -26.32 25.33
N ILE A 753 3.56 -25.67 25.90
CA ILE A 753 3.90 -25.79 27.31
C ILE A 753 2.84 -25.06 28.14
N ASN A 754 2.06 -25.83 28.89
CA ASN A 754 1.00 -25.34 29.77
C ASN A 754 1.60 -24.67 31.01
N SER A 755 2.50 -25.37 31.68
CA SER A 755 3.08 -24.92 32.95
C SER A 755 4.40 -25.61 33.28
N ILE A 756 5.27 -24.86 33.96
CA ILE A 756 6.50 -25.34 34.59
C ILE A 756 6.41 -24.98 36.07
N VAL A 757 6.37 -25.99 36.94
CA VAL A 757 6.22 -25.79 38.39
C VAL A 757 7.32 -26.54 39.15
N PHE A 758 7.72 -25.99 40.29
CA PHE A 758 8.69 -26.60 41.20
C PHE A 758 7.98 -27.14 42.44
N LYS A 759 8.46 -28.26 42.99
CA LYS A 759 7.82 -28.92 44.13
C LYS A 759 8.02 -28.14 45.44
N ASN A 760 9.23 -27.65 45.67
CA ASN A 760 9.63 -26.98 46.92
C ASN A 760 9.78 -25.45 46.76
N ASN A 761 9.57 -24.92 45.54
CA ASN A 761 9.72 -23.50 45.18
C ASN A 761 11.10 -22.91 45.51
N TYR A 762 12.15 -23.73 45.47
CA TYR A 762 13.53 -23.22 45.61
C TYR A 762 14.02 -22.53 44.33
N PHE A 763 13.41 -22.86 43.19
CA PHE A 763 13.74 -22.32 41.88
C PHE A 763 12.51 -21.78 41.14
N ALA A 764 12.75 -20.92 40.16
CA ALA A 764 11.80 -20.51 39.13
C ALA A 764 12.36 -20.87 37.75
N ALA A 765 11.48 -21.04 36.77
CA ALA A 765 11.81 -21.28 35.38
C ALA A 765 11.14 -20.24 34.50
N GLN A 766 11.85 -19.76 33.48
CA GLN A 766 11.32 -18.91 32.43
C GLN A 766 11.67 -19.52 31.07
N ILE A 767 10.68 -19.54 30.19
CA ILE A 767 10.81 -19.92 28.78
C ILE A 767 10.40 -18.74 27.90
N ASN A 768 10.83 -18.75 26.64
CA ASN A 768 10.60 -17.63 25.72
C ASN A 768 9.22 -17.71 25.06
N SER A 769 8.71 -18.92 24.79
CA SER A 769 7.41 -19.16 24.17
C SER A 769 6.79 -20.44 24.74
N ASN A 770 5.49 -20.41 24.99
CA ASN A 770 4.75 -21.62 25.34
C ASN A 770 4.65 -22.57 24.14
N LEU A 771 4.48 -22.04 22.91
CA LEU A 771 4.43 -22.84 21.69
C LEU A 771 5.86 -23.16 21.19
N MET A 772 6.16 -24.44 21.02
CA MET A 772 7.39 -24.98 20.45
C MET A 772 7.12 -25.65 19.11
N ASP A 773 7.93 -25.31 18.10
CA ASP A 773 7.95 -26.00 16.80
C ASP A 773 8.57 -27.40 16.93
N PHE A 774 8.46 -28.22 15.90
CA PHE A 774 9.20 -29.48 15.73
C PHE A 774 10.32 -29.38 14.69
N GLN A 775 10.37 -28.30 13.89
CA GLN A 775 11.41 -28.06 12.89
C GLN A 775 12.56 -27.20 13.44
N GLU A 776 13.80 -27.61 13.17
CA GLU A 776 15.00 -26.82 13.45
C GLU A 776 14.97 -25.50 12.66
N PRO A 777 15.43 -24.37 13.24
CA PRO A 777 15.98 -24.21 14.59
C PRO A 777 14.92 -23.84 15.66
N ASN A 778 13.64 -23.77 15.29
CA ASN A 778 12.55 -23.28 16.15
C ASN A 778 12.00 -24.33 17.12
N ASN A 779 12.48 -25.57 16.99
CA ASN A 779 12.17 -26.65 17.90
C ASN A 779 12.93 -26.56 19.23
N GLN A 780 13.82 -25.59 19.40
CA GLN A 780 14.58 -25.34 20.62
C GLN A 780 14.33 -23.93 21.16
N GLN A 781 14.37 -23.80 22.49
CA GLN A 781 14.32 -22.51 23.17
C GLN A 781 15.10 -22.52 24.48
N ASN A 782 15.44 -21.32 24.98
CA ASN A 782 16.13 -21.17 26.24
C ASN A 782 15.17 -21.42 27.41
N LEU A 783 15.59 -22.29 28.33
CA LEU A 783 15.00 -22.51 29.64
C LEU A 783 15.91 -21.86 30.69
N LYS A 784 15.46 -20.75 31.26
CA LYS A 784 16.20 -20.01 32.27
C LYS A 784 15.76 -20.44 33.66
N ILE A 785 16.69 -20.93 34.47
CA ILE A 785 16.44 -21.34 35.86
C ILE A 785 17.01 -20.30 36.81
N THR A 786 16.19 -19.81 37.75
CA THR A 786 16.56 -18.81 38.77
C THR A 786 16.41 -19.39 40.17
N LEU A 787 17.40 -19.20 41.04
CA LEU A 787 17.31 -19.57 42.45
C LEU A 787 16.50 -18.52 43.23
N LEU A 788 15.41 -18.93 43.88
CA LEU A 788 14.48 -18.04 44.59
C LEU A 788 14.78 -17.91 46.09
N ASN A 789 15.12 -19.02 46.77
CA ASN A 789 15.23 -19.04 48.22
C ASN A 789 16.70 -18.89 48.67
N LYS A 790 17.05 -17.67 49.07
CA LYS A 790 18.43 -17.25 49.39
C LYS A 790 18.85 -17.49 50.83
N ILE A 791 17.91 -17.83 51.72
CA ILE A 791 18.15 -17.84 53.18
C ILE A 791 18.69 -19.19 53.66
N ASN A 792 18.57 -20.23 52.84
CA ASN A 792 19.03 -21.58 53.18
C ASN A 792 20.53 -21.72 52.90
N THR A 793 21.32 -22.09 53.90
CA THR A 793 22.75 -22.41 53.76
C THR A 793 22.95 -23.93 53.63
N GLY A 794 23.83 -24.38 52.73
CA GLY A 794 24.07 -25.82 52.48
C GLY A 794 23.36 -26.39 51.23
N PRO A 795 23.17 -27.72 51.12
CA PRO A 795 22.62 -28.37 49.92
C PRO A 795 21.10 -28.16 49.77
N ILE A 796 20.66 -27.86 48.55
CA ILE A 796 19.26 -27.63 48.16
C ILE A 796 18.89 -28.59 47.01
N LEU A 797 17.73 -29.25 47.11
CA LEU A 797 17.17 -30.17 46.09
C LEU A 797 15.70 -29.83 45.79
N ASP A 798 15.34 -29.76 44.51
CA ASP A 798 13.96 -29.57 44.04
C ASP A 798 13.62 -30.45 42.82
N SER A 799 12.34 -30.54 42.45
CA SER A 799 11.86 -31.22 41.24
C SER A 799 11.05 -30.25 40.39
N MET A 800 11.48 -30.02 39.16
CA MET A 800 10.73 -29.31 38.12
C MET A 800 9.78 -30.27 37.41
N ILE A 801 8.54 -29.83 37.22
CA ILE A 801 7.46 -30.56 36.56
C ILE A 801 6.97 -29.72 35.38
N LEU A 802 7.11 -30.25 34.17
CA LEU A 802 6.65 -29.63 32.92
C LEU A 802 5.42 -30.36 32.38
N LYS A 803 4.37 -29.59 32.06
CA LYS A 803 3.10 -30.06 31.48
C LYS A 803 2.84 -29.38 30.14
N ILE A 804 2.08 -30.04 29.27
CA ILE A 804 1.70 -29.51 27.95
C ILE A 804 0.18 -29.52 27.77
N ASP A 805 -0.34 -28.65 26.91
CA ASP A 805 -1.78 -28.49 26.68
C ASP A 805 -2.39 -29.62 25.85
N GLU A 806 -1.62 -30.19 24.91
CA GLU A 806 -2.14 -31.24 24.03
C GLU A 806 -2.51 -32.50 24.82
N CYS A 807 -1.78 -32.80 25.89
CA CYS A 807 -1.95 -34.03 26.66
C CYS A 807 -1.96 -33.77 28.17
N ASN A 808 -3.16 -33.72 28.75
CA ASN A 808 -3.39 -33.47 30.18
C ASN A 808 -2.65 -34.44 31.13
N ASN A 809 -2.36 -35.66 30.67
CA ASN A 809 -1.67 -36.69 31.46
C ASN A 809 -0.15 -36.69 31.25
N TYR A 810 0.38 -35.90 30.31
CA TYR A 810 1.82 -35.84 30.06
C TYR A 810 2.52 -35.00 31.13
N VAL A 811 3.57 -35.57 31.72
CA VAL A 811 4.38 -34.91 32.75
C VAL A 811 5.86 -35.26 32.56
N LYS A 812 6.71 -34.28 32.27
CA LYS A 812 8.18 -34.45 32.33
C LYS A 812 8.70 -33.95 33.67
N ARG A 813 9.43 -34.81 34.39
CA ARG A 813 10.05 -34.48 35.68
C ARG A 813 11.56 -34.37 35.52
N VAL A 814 12.14 -33.33 36.10
CA VAL A 814 13.60 -33.07 36.09
C VAL A 814 14.03 -32.61 37.48
N TYR A 815 15.13 -33.12 38.01
CA TYR A 815 15.64 -32.78 39.35
C TYR A 815 16.60 -31.60 39.31
N LEU A 816 16.62 -30.74 40.34
CA LEU A 816 17.54 -29.60 40.44
C LEU A 816 18.30 -29.65 41.76
N LYS A 817 19.63 -29.45 41.73
CA LYS A 817 20.47 -29.38 42.94
C LYS A 817 21.43 -28.17 42.94
N ALA A 818 21.66 -27.58 44.12
CA ALA A 818 22.59 -26.45 44.37
C ALA A 818 23.17 -26.49 45.80
N PHE A 819 24.26 -25.76 46.08
CA PHE A 819 24.89 -25.64 47.43
C PHE A 819 25.20 -24.18 47.80
N ILE A 820 24.78 -23.67 48.96
CA ILE A 820 24.91 -22.23 49.32
C ILE A 820 26.03 -21.94 50.36
N GLU A 821 26.97 -21.01 50.08
CA GLU A 821 28.17 -20.60 50.87
C GLU A 821 28.08 -19.14 51.44
N TYR A 822 28.76 -18.75 52.53
CA TYR A 822 28.68 -17.39 53.15
C TYR A 822 29.92 -16.91 53.98
N THR A 823 30.06 -15.59 54.17
CA THR A 823 31.13 -14.89 54.94
C THR A 823 30.55 -14.03 56.08
N LEU A 824 31.24 -13.87 57.22
CA LEU A 824 30.76 -13.07 58.37
C LEU A 824 31.90 -12.35 59.11
N LEU A 825 32.05 -11.03 58.97
CA LEU A 825 33.10 -10.20 59.57
C LEU A 825 32.68 -9.59 60.92
N ASN A 826 33.57 -9.64 61.92
CA ASN A 826 33.38 -9.01 63.23
C ASN A 826 34.61 -8.16 63.62
N ILE A 827 34.38 -6.92 64.07
CA ILE A 827 35.40 -6.04 64.68
C ILE A 827 35.36 -6.15 66.21
N ILE A 828 36.52 -6.27 66.86
CA ILE A 828 36.69 -6.45 68.32
C ILE A 828 37.56 -5.31 68.89
N GLY A 829 36.99 -4.50 69.80
CA GLY A 829 37.61 -3.36 70.53
C GLY A 829 36.58 -2.55 71.34
N ASP A 830 37.00 -1.53 72.14
CA ASP A 830 36.11 -0.76 73.04
C ASP A 830 35.85 0.71 72.61
N GLY A 831 36.44 1.19 71.51
CA GLY A 831 36.11 2.48 70.89
C GLY A 831 36.57 3.77 71.60
N ASN A 832 36.87 3.75 72.91
CA ASN A 832 36.98 4.98 73.72
C ASN A 832 38.43 5.39 74.05
N PHE A 833 38.85 6.60 73.68
CA PHE A 833 40.20 7.14 73.94
C PHE A 833 40.31 8.00 75.22
N GLY A 834 39.21 8.45 75.82
CA GLY A 834 39.21 9.29 77.05
C GLY A 834 39.63 10.75 76.82
N ASN A 835 40.01 11.46 77.90
CA ASN A 835 40.51 12.84 77.85
C ASN A 835 41.98 12.88 77.40
N VAL A 836 42.31 13.77 76.47
CA VAL A 836 43.66 13.97 75.93
C VAL A 836 43.95 15.46 75.91
N ASP A 837 45.08 15.87 76.50
CA ASP A 837 45.48 17.29 76.51
C ASP A 837 45.73 17.80 75.09
N MET A 838 45.39 19.07 74.82
CA MET A 838 45.53 19.72 73.52
C MET A 838 46.95 19.67 72.92
N SER A 839 47.98 19.48 73.76
CA SER A 839 49.37 19.35 73.33
C SER A 839 49.85 17.91 73.11
N SER A 840 48.99 16.91 73.31
CA SER A 840 49.33 15.47 73.33
C SER A 840 48.53 14.60 72.32
N GLN A 841 48.84 13.29 72.21
CA GLN A 841 48.13 12.34 71.33
C GLN A 841 48.06 10.92 71.94
N LYS A 842 47.12 10.05 71.48
CA LYS A 842 46.90 8.68 72.01
C LYS A 842 46.58 7.64 70.91
N THR A 843 46.96 6.36 71.08
CA THR A 843 46.73 5.27 70.10
C THR A 843 46.06 4.01 70.69
N ARG A 844 45.29 3.24 69.90
CA ARG A 844 44.66 1.93 70.26
C ARG A 844 44.65 0.93 69.09
N ILE A 845 44.48 -0.38 69.35
CA ILE A 845 44.48 -1.48 68.35
C ILE A 845 43.14 -2.23 68.36
N TYR A 846 42.60 -2.54 67.18
CA TYR A 846 41.36 -3.30 66.93
C TYR A 846 41.64 -4.60 66.18
N LYS A 847 40.81 -5.64 66.38
CA LYS A 847 40.93 -6.93 65.68
C LYS A 847 39.72 -7.20 64.79
N ILE A 848 39.92 -7.76 63.60
CA ILE A 848 38.88 -8.11 62.65
C ILE A 848 39.00 -9.60 62.32
N VAL A 849 37.90 -10.35 62.45
CA VAL A 849 37.86 -11.81 62.25
C VAL A 849 36.71 -12.23 61.33
N ASN A 850 36.89 -13.32 60.58
CA ASN A 850 35.81 -13.95 59.80
C ASN A 850 35.23 -15.17 60.55
N LYS A 851 33.91 -15.23 60.71
CA LYS A 851 33.13 -16.27 61.39
C LYS A 851 32.22 -17.08 60.44
N GLY A 852 32.31 -16.85 59.12
CA GLY A 852 31.48 -17.52 58.09
C GLY A 852 31.92 -18.97 57.78
N ASN A 853 31.54 -19.50 56.61
CA ASN A 853 32.04 -20.78 56.08
C ASN A 853 32.85 -20.64 54.76
N LYS A 854 33.02 -19.40 54.27
CA LYS A 854 33.86 -18.99 53.14
C LYS A 854 34.78 -17.84 53.55
N GLY A 855 35.92 -17.65 52.87
CA GLY A 855 36.90 -16.59 53.17
C GLY A 855 36.31 -15.17 53.09
N ALA A 856 36.96 -14.19 53.74
CA ALA A 856 36.60 -12.77 53.65
C ALA A 856 37.75 -11.99 53.03
N LEU A 857 37.58 -11.42 51.83
CA LEU A 857 38.64 -10.69 51.14
C LEU A 857 38.52 -9.20 51.42
N ILE A 858 39.50 -8.62 52.10
CA ILE A 858 39.61 -7.18 52.37
C ILE A 858 40.74 -6.67 51.47
N ASN A 859 40.39 -5.89 50.44
CA ASN A 859 41.34 -5.63 49.35
C ASN A 859 42.30 -4.48 49.67
N ASP A 860 41.77 -3.36 50.16
CA ASP A 860 42.55 -2.15 50.39
C ASP A 860 41.85 -1.23 51.41
N LEU A 861 42.35 0.00 51.59
CA LEU A 861 41.81 0.98 52.53
C LEU A 861 40.46 1.59 52.09
N THR A 862 39.89 1.21 50.95
CA THR A 862 38.48 1.46 50.63
C THR A 862 37.55 0.42 51.25
N ASP A 863 38.09 -0.76 51.55
CA ASP A 863 37.41 -1.84 52.27
C ASP A 863 37.69 -1.80 53.78
N LEU A 864 38.67 -1.02 54.24
CA LEU A 864 38.96 -0.78 55.66
C LEU A 864 39.28 0.70 55.91
N PHE A 865 38.31 1.47 56.43
CA PHE A 865 38.42 2.93 56.52
C PHE A 865 37.75 3.53 57.77
N LEU A 866 38.09 4.79 58.04
CA LEU A 866 37.39 5.66 58.98
C LEU A 866 36.44 6.58 58.21
N ILE A 867 35.22 6.80 58.73
CA ILE A 867 34.22 7.63 58.04
C ILE A 867 34.65 9.09 57.92
N LYS A 868 35.07 9.73 59.03
CA LYS A 868 35.43 11.15 59.05
C LYS A 868 36.91 11.37 58.80
N ASN A 869 37.77 10.47 59.31
CA ASN A 869 39.22 10.48 59.10
C ASN A 869 39.90 11.84 59.44
N GLY A 870 39.42 12.50 60.49
CA GLY A 870 39.91 13.79 60.98
C GLY A 870 40.96 13.62 62.07
N GLU A 871 40.53 13.81 63.32
CA GLU A 871 41.34 13.65 64.52
C GLU A 871 41.69 12.18 64.80
N PHE A 872 40.90 11.24 64.28
CA PHE A 872 41.21 9.81 64.26
C PHE A 872 41.89 9.42 62.95
N LYS A 873 42.98 8.64 63.02
CA LYS A 873 43.72 8.16 61.84
C LYS A 873 44.12 6.70 61.97
N ILE A 874 43.97 5.93 60.89
CA ILE A 874 44.56 4.58 60.78
C ILE A 874 46.07 4.75 60.61
N LEU A 875 46.84 4.19 61.52
CA LEU A 875 48.29 4.21 61.48
C LEU A 875 48.88 2.98 60.81
N ASP A 876 48.32 1.81 61.11
CA ASP A 876 48.88 0.53 60.68
C ASP A 876 47.80 -0.54 60.56
N VAL A 877 48.00 -1.46 59.61
CA VAL A 877 47.13 -2.61 59.33
C VAL A 877 48.00 -3.84 59.12
N SER A 878 47.81 -4.87 59.94
CA SER A 878 48.62 -6.09 59.92
C SER A 878 47.76 -7.36 59.98
N PRO A 879 47.89 -8.33 59.06
CA PRO A 879 48.75 -8.29 57.87
C PRO A 879 48.35 -7.20 56.86
N VAL A 880 49.30 -6.79 56.02
CA VAL A 880 49.07 -5.76 55.00
C VAL A 880 47.98 -6.19 54.00
N LEU A 881 47.13 -5.25 53.60
CA LEU A 881 46.09 -5.48 52.59
C LEU A 881 46.72 -5.60 51.19
N PRO A 882 46.18 -6.42 50.27
CA PRO A 882 44.97 -7.24 50.40
C PRO A 882 45.17 -8.50 51.25
N VAL A 883 44.13 -8.89 52.01
CA VAL A 883 44.13 -10.12 52.81
C VAL A 883 42.82 -10.88 52.67
N THR A 884 42.90 -12.21 52.56
CA THR A 884 41.74 -13.10 52.72
C THR A 884 41.75 -13.70 54.12
N LEU A 885 40.77 -13.36 54.94
CA LEU A 885 40.58 -13.96 56.26
C LEU A 885 39.82 -15.28 56.13
N ASN A 886 40.53 -16.39 56.33
CA ASN A 886 39.88 -17.70 56.38
C ASN A 886 38.99 -17.82 57.62
N PRO A 887 37.85 -18.53 57.51
CA PRO A 887 36.91 -18.65 58.61
C PRO A 887 37.54 -19.20 59.89
N ASN A 888 37.32 -18.49 61.00
CA ASN A 888 37.70 -18.88 62.36
C ASN A 888 39.21 -19.05 62.61
N THR A 889 40.08 -18.81 61.64
CA THR A 889 41.54 -18.98 61.78
C THR A 889 42.30 -17.66 61.75
N ASP A 890 41.96 -16.76 60.83
CA ASP A 890 42.79 -15.59 60.54
C ASP A 890 42.25 -14.33 61.23
N THR A 891 43.14 -13.39 61.56
CA THR A 891 42.80 -12.12 62.22
C THR A 891 43.58 -10.97 61.61
N LEU A 892 42.89 -9.85 61.33
CA LEU A 892 43.47 -8.59 60.89
C LEU A 892 43.50 -7.58 62.05
N PHE A 893 44.64 -6.95 62.30
CA PHE A 893 44.84 -5.95 63.34
C PHE A 893 44.92 -4.55 62.74
N VAL A 894 44.26 -3.57 63.38
CA VAL A 894 44.17 -2.18 62.89
C VAL A 894 44.51 -1.22 64.02
N THR A 895 45.55 -0.40 63.86
CA THR A 895 45.98 0.58 64.86
C THR A 895 45.44 1.97 64.53
N ILE A 896 44.74 2.61 65.47
CA ILE A 896 44.11 3.93 65.33
C ILE A 896 44.76 4.94 66.30
N GLN A 897 45.07 6.15 65.80
CA GLN A 897 45.54 7.30 66.58
C GLN A 897 44.44 8.35 66.75
N PHE A 898 44.43 9.05 67.89
CA PHE A 898 43.65 10.27 68.15
C PHE A 898 44.56 11.44 68.56
N LYS A 899 44.37 12.60 67.92
CA LYS A 899 45.01 13.88 68.29
C LYS A 899 43.98 15.02 68.28
N PRO A 900 43.69 15.68 69.43
CA PRO A 900 42.65 16.71 69.50
C PRO A 900 43.07 17.99 68.76
N SER A 901 42.13 18.59 68.04
CA SER A 901 42.30 19.88 67.32
C SER A 901 41.71 21.08 68.07
N ALA A 902 40.84 20.82 69.05
CA ALA A 902 40.18 21.81 69.91
C ALA A 902 39.70 21.17 71.23
N GLU A 903 39.33 22.00 72.21
CA GLU A 903 38.71 21.57 73.47
C GLU A 903 37.25 21.13 73.23
N ALA A 904 37.07 19.91 72.74
CA ALA A 904 35.76 19.35 72.38
C ALA A 904 35.74 17.82 72.52
N ILE A 905 34.55 17.22 72.37
CA ILE A 905 34.37 15.77 72.20
C ILE A 905 34.40 15.45 70.69
N PHE A 906 35.15 14.42 70.31
CA PHE A 906 35.30 13.95 68.93
C PHE A 906 34.80 12.51 68.81
N SER A 907 34.17 12.18 67.67
CA SER A 907 33.75 10.81 67.34
C SER A 907 33.94 10.46 65.86
N ASP A 908 34.22 9.18 65.57
CA ASP A 908 34.35 8.60 64.22
C ASP A 908 33.97 7.11 64.23
N SER A 909 33.95 6.40 63.09
CA SER A 909 33.67 4.96 63.03
C SER A 909 34.65 4.23 62.12
N LEU A 910 35.15 3.07 62.56
CA LEU A 910 35.97 2.15 61.77
C LEU A 910 35.06 1.14 61.07
N PHE A 911 35.19 1.04 59.75
CA PHE A 911 34.42 0.15 58.88
C PHE A 911 35.32 -0.88 58.19
N VAL A 912 34.82 -2.11 58.04
CA VAL A 912 35.46 -3.15 57.23
C VAL A 912 34.46 -3.86 56.31
N LYS A 913 34.89 -4.14 55.08
CA LYS A 913 34.10 -4.80 54.04
C LYS A 913 34.88 -5.96 53.41
N SER A 914 34.20 -7.07 53.16
CA SER A 914 34.64 -8.19 52.34
C SER A 914 34.02 -8.10 50.95
N ILE A 915 34.82 -8.29 49.90
CA ILE A 915 34.36 -8.34 48.51
C ILE A 915 34.14 -9.77 48.01
N ALA A 916 33.19 -9.95 47.08
CA ALA A 916 32.95 -11.26 46.43
C ALA A 916 34.12 -11.63 45.51
N GLY A 917 34.57 -12.87 45.63
CA GLY A 917 35.64 -13.43 44.81
C GLY A 917 35.59 -14.96 44.78
N PRO A 918 36.49 -15.63 44.04
CA PRO A 918 36.50 -17.10 43.91
C PRO A 918 36.53 -17.85 45.25
N ASN A 919 37.14 -17.24 46.27
CA ASN A 919 37.33 -17.80 47.59
C ASN A 919 36.65 -16.98 48.72
N SER A 920 35.81 -16.00 48.39
CA SER A 920 35.18 -15.10 49.37
C SER A 920 33.76 -14.67 48.99
N CYS A 921 32.90 -14.46 49.98
CA CYS A 921 31.60 -13.83 49.77
C CYS A 921 31.57 -12.41 50.38
N GLU A 922 30.61 -11.59 49.95
CA GLU A 922 30.43 -10.22 50.44
C GLU A 922 29.88 -10.18 51.87
N ASN A 923 30.44 -9.29 52.70
CA ASN A 923 29.95 -9.00 54.05
C ASN A 923 30.59 -7.70 54.61
N ASP A 924 29.98 -7.01 55.55
CA ASP A 924 30.49 -5.78 56.17
C ASP A 924 30.31 -5.72 57.71
N SER A 925 31.11 -4.88 58.38
CA SER A 925 31.10 -4.70 59.85
C SER A 925 31.64 -3.31 60.26
N SER A 926 31.23 -2.76 61.42
CA SER A 926 31.71 -1.45 61.90
C SER A 926 31.72 -1.30 63.43
N ILE A 927 32.50 -0.33 63.94
CA ILE A 927 32.57 0.06 65.36
C ILE A 927 32.78 1.58 65.53
N GLU A 928 32.20 2.19 66.57
CA GLU A 928 32.30 3.63 66.89
C GLU A 928 33.54 3.97 67.77
N LEU A 929 34.12 5.14 67.56
CA LEU A 929 35.31 5.70 68.22
C LEU A 929 35.00 7.06 68.89
N ILE A 930 35.42 7.31 70.14
CA ILE A 930 35.10 8.55 70.90
C ILE A 930 36.29 9.05 71.76
N ALA A 931 36.53 10.38 71.84
CA ALA A 931 37.59 11.04 72.64
C ALA A 931 37.27 12.51 73.05
N LYS A 932 38.00 13.14 74.00
CA LYS A 932 37.81 14.57 74.41
C LYS A 932 39.12 15.37 74.60
N GLY A 933 39.21 16.64 74.15
CA GLY A 933 40.33 17.59 74.36
C GLY A 933 40.16 18.59 75.53
N VAL A 934 41.23 18.95 76.29
CA VAL A 934 41.19 19.81 77.54
C VAL A 934 42.46 20.71 77.78
N THR A 935 42.42 21.77 78.65
CA THR A 935 43.58 22.67 79.10
C THR A 935 43.47 23.31 80.54
N SER A 936 44.60 23.72 81.20
CA SER A 936 44.68 24.45 82.52
C SER A 936 45.29 25.89 82.41
N LYS A 937 44.96 26.88 83.28
CA LYS A 937 45.41 28.30 83.18
C LYS A 937 45.73 28.98 84.54
N ILE A 938 46.88 29.65 84.73
CA ILE A 938 47.40 30.05 86.08
C ILE A 938 47.59 31.58 86.25
N GLU A 939 47.32 32.12 87.44
CA GLU A 939 47.58 33.51 87.91
C GLU A 939 48.29 33.53 89.28
N VAL A 940 49.20 34.50 89.53
CA VAL A 940 49.95 34.68 90.80
C VAL A 940 49.76 36.11 91.32
N SER A 941 49.58 36.29 92.64
CA SER A 941 49.19 37.59 93.21
C SER A 941 50.27 38.67 93.13
N ASP A 942 51.51 38.32 93.44
CA ASP A 942 52.65 39.24 93.48
C ASP A 942 53.92 38.47 93.09
N ASP A 943 54.83 39.13 92.39
CA ASP A 943 56.12 38.56 91.98
C ASP A 943 57.28 38.99 92.91
N LEU A 944 57.04 39.87 93.88
CA LEU A 944 58.00 40.34 94.90
C LEU A 944 57.33 40.60 96.27
N LEU A 945 57.89 40.02 97.35
CA LEU A 945 57.57 40.37 98.74
C LEU A 945 58.75 41.10 99.40
N ASP A 946 58.60 42.41 99.64
CA ASP A 946 59.59 43.27 100.32
C ASP A 946 59.20 43.53 101.79
N PHE A 947 60.10 43.23 102.73
CA PHE A 947 59.91 43.32 104.18
C PHE A 947 60.51 44.60 104.80
N GLY A 948 61.21 45.45 104.03
CA GLY A 948 61.69 46.77 104.46
C GLY A 948 62.92 46.81 105.37
N LEU A 949 63.27 48.00 105.87
CA LEU A 949 64.42 48.24 106.77
C LEU A 949 64.10 47.84 108.21
N SER A 950 64.99 47.09 108.84
CA SER A 950 64.73 46.44 110.11
C SER A 950 65.99 46.24 110.97
N SER A 951 65.82 45.97 112.26
CA SER A 951 66.95 45.74 113.17
C SER A 951 67.39 44.28 113.18
N LYS A 952 68.55 43.98 113.77
CA LYS A 952 68.99 42.60 114.05
C LYS A 952 67.95 41.73 114.77
N CYS A 953 67.00 42.32 115.49
CA CYS A 953 65.97 41.58 116.23
C CYS A 953 64.63 41.49 115.49
N ALA A 954 64.54 41.96 114.24
CA ALA A 954 63.29 42.00 113.51
C ALA A 954 62.79 40.63 113.07
N ASP A 955 61.45 40.50 113.06
CA ASP A 955 60.74 39.29 112.69
C ASP A 955 59.37 39.66 112.06
N ILE A 956 59.22 39.49 110.74
CA ILE A 956 58.10 40.04 109.92
C ILE A 956 57.54 38.96 108.97
N GLU A 957 56.24 38.89 108.74
CA GLU A 957 55.59 37.91 107.84
C GLU A 957 54.71 38.58 106.75
N LYS A 958 54.71 38.01 105.53
CA LYS A 958 53.90 38.42 104.35
C LYS A 958 53.42 37.20 103.55
N SER A 959 52.42 37.34 102.67
CA SER A 959 51.88 36.23 101.86
C SER A 959 51.76 36.51 100.36
N VAL A 960 51.63 35.45 99.55
CA VAL A 960 51.38 35.45 98.09
C VAL A 960 50.42 34.30 97.71
N PHE A 961 49.51 34.48 96.74
CA PHE A 961 48.60 33.40 96.27
C PHE A 961 48.83 32.95 94.83
N ILE A 962 48.46 31.70 94.54
CA ILE A 962 48.33 31.13 93.18
C ILE A 962 46.88 30.75 92.92
N LYS A 963 46.37 31.05 91.72
CA LYS A 963 45.00 30.81 91.29
C LYS A 963 44.93 30.07 89.95
N ASN A 964 44.05 29.08 89.85
CA ASN A 964 43.66 28.51 88.56
C ASN A 964 42.51 29.36 88.02
N LEU A 965 42.65 29.97 86.84
CA LEU A 965 41.65 30.92 86.34
C LEU A 965 40.30 30.23 86.10
N PRO A 966 39.15 30.90 86.30
CA PRO A 966 37.82 30.31 86.11
C PRO A 966 37.55 29.75 84.71
N ASN A 967 38.32 30.18 83.70
CA ASN A 967 38.18 29.76 82.32
C ASN A 967 39.13 28.60 81.92
N ALA A 968 39.76 27.94 82.88
CA ALA A 968 40.45 26.67 82.66
C ALA A 968 39.43 25.53 82.54
N THR A 969 39.70 24.54 81.68
CA THR A 969 38.82 23.36 81.48
C THR A 969 39.35 22.09 82.14
N ASN A 970 40.48 22.22 82.84
CA ASN A 970 41.10 21.18 83.65
C ASN A 970 41.59 21.76 84.99
N ASP A 971 41.63 20.90 86.00
CA ASP A 971 42.17 21.25 87.32
C ASP A 971 43.69 21.50 87.22
N LEU A 972 44.24 22.33 88.09
CA LEU A 972 45.68 22.54 88.25
C LEU A 972 46.14 21.83 89.52
N ILE A 973 47.21 21.04 89.46
CA ILE A 973 47.70 20.30 90.61
C ILE A 973 49.07 20.84 91.02
N ILE A 974 49.19 21.31 92.26
CA ILE A 974 50.49 21.55 92.91
C ILE A 974 51.12 20.19 93.20
N THR A 975 52.22 19.87 92.53
CA THR A 975 52.76 18.50 92.48
C THR A 975 53.66 18.18 93.67
N ARG A 976 54.31 19.18 94.27
CA ARG A 976 55.22 19.04 95.42
C ARG A 976 55.30 20.33 96.26
N ARG A 977 55.82 20.22 97.49
CA ARG A 977 56.00 21.36 98.43
C ARG A 977 56.90 22.46 97.86
N ALA A 978 56.64 23.70 98.27
CA ALA A 978 57.38 24.87 97.82
C ALA A 978 58.76 24.99 98.50
N LYS A 979 59.66 25.75 97.89
CA LYS A 979 61.05 25.85 98.36
C LYS A 979 61.57 27.28 98.24
N ILE A 980 62.21 27.81 99.29
CA ILE A 980 62.98 29.06 99.18
C ILE A 980 64.37 28.71 98.64
N THR A 981 64.83 29.47 97.65
CA THR A 981 66.15 29.32 97.02
C THR A 981 66.81 30.70 96.89
N GLY A 982 68.14 30.78 96.98
CA GLY A 982 68.90 32.04 96.88
C GLY A 982 69.93 32.24 97.99
N VAL A 983 70.61 33.39 97.96
CA VAL A 983 71.80 33.67 98.78
C VAL A 983 71.44 33.92 100.24
N ASP A 984 70.44 34.76 100.52
CA ASP A 984 70.03 35.12 101.89
C ASP A 984 68.91 34.21 102.42
N ILE A 985 68.85 32.95 101.98
CA ILE A 985 67.81 31.98 102.37
C ILE A 985 67.65 31.87 103.89
N ASN A 986 68.74 31.96 104.66
CA ASN A 986 68.70 31.85 106.12
C ASN A 986 67.93 32.99 106.81
N ASN A 987 67.63 34.07 106.09
CA ASN A 987 66.80 35.16 106.57
C ASN A 987 65.31 34.94 106.32
N PHE A 988 64.92 33.96 105.51
CA PHE A 988 63.52 33.74 105.14
C PHE A 988 63.09 32.30 105.38
N SER A 989 61.86 32.11 105.82
CA SER A 989 61.26 30.78 106.01
C SER A 989 59.82 30.76 105.53
N ILE A 990 59.38 29.64 104.98
CA ILE A 990 57.95 29.43 104.66
C ILE A 990 57.25 29.06 105.96
N SER A 991 56.34 29.89 106.42
CA SER A 991 55.58 29.64 107.65
C SER A 991 54.33 28.80 107.38
N GLN A 992 53.71 28.95 106.21
CA GLN A 992 52.55 28.16 105.81
C GLN A 992 52.52 27.91 104.29
N GLU A 993 52.19 26.69 103.89
CA GLU A 993 51.96 26.26 102.50
C GLU A 993 50.77 25.27 102.43
N PRO A 994 50.12 25.09 101.26
CA PRO A 994 49.02 24.13 101.07
C PRO A 994 49.36 22.68 101.43
N SER A 995 48.37 21.98 101.97
CA SER A 995 48.45 20.55 102.33
C SER A 995 47.07 19.88 102.23
N PRO A 996 46.95 18.61 101.79
CA PRO A 996 48.04 17.70 101.41
C PRO A 996 48.61 17.98 100.01
N ILE A 997 49.80 17.46 99.73
CA ILE A 997 50.46 17.54 98.42
C ILE A 997 50.54 16.13 97.83
N PRO A 998 50.12 15.89 96.57
CA PRO A 998 49.68 16.88 95.59
C PRO A 998 48.36 17.57 95.94
N TYR A 999 48.27 18.88 95.69
CA TYR A 999 47.11 19.70 96.03
C TYR A 999 46.40 20.17 94.76
N THR A 1000 45.11 19.88 94.62
CA THR A 1000 44.33 20.25 93.42
C THR A 1000 43.63 21.59 93.61
N ILE A 1001 43.90 22.52 92.68
CA ILE A 1001 43.27 23.83 92.55
C ILE A 1001 42.30 23.78 91.37
N LYS A 1002 41.00 23.78 91.66
CA LYS A 1002 39.96 23.78 90.63
C LYS A 1002 39.91 25.12 89.89
N PRO A 1003 39.37 25.17 88.66
CA PRO A 1003 39.15 26.43 87.95
C PRO A 1003 38.35 27.42 88.80
N GLY A 1004 38.95 28.59 89.07
CA GLY A 1004 38.40 29.67 89.89
C GLY A 1004 38.94 29.75 91.32
N ASP A 1005 39.51 28.66 91.85
CA ASP A 1005 40.03 28.61 93.22
C ASP A 1005 41.48 29.11 93.31
N SER A 1006 41.88 29.58 94.50
CA SER A 1006 43.24 30.05 94.81
C SER A 1006 43.78 29.48 96.12
N VAL A 1007 45.10 29.49 96.27
CA VAL A 1007 45.79 29.04 97.48
C VAL A 1007 46.94 29.97 97.86
N GLU A 1008 47.12 30.23 99.16
CA GLU A 1008 48.11 31.17 99.71
C GLU A 1008 49.34 30.49 100.31
N TYR A 1009 50.48 31.18 100.22
CA TYR A 1009 51.76 30.88 100.85
C TYR A 1009 52.16 32.04 101.77
N PHE A 1010 52.56 31.74 103.00
CA PHE A 1010 53.06 32.74 103.96
C PHE A 1010 54.57 32.57 104.14
N VAL A 1011 55.29 33.69 104.08
CA VAL A 1011 56.74 33.78 104.15
C VAL A 1011 57.15 34.76 105.24
N ARG A 1012 58.07 34.34 106.10
CA ARG A 1012 58.53 35.07 107.28
C ARG A 1012 60.02 35.42 107.15
N TYR A 1013 60.37 36.68 107.44
CA TYR A 1013 61.71 37.25 107.45
C TYR A 1013 62.23 37.43 108.89
N SER A 1014 63.47 37.00 109.15
CA SER A 1014 64.18 37.18 110.43
C SER A 1014 65.50 37.94 110.23
N GLY A 1015 65.62 39.10 110.89
CA GLY A 1015 66.80 39.95 110.90
C GLY A 1015 67.96 39.39 111.73
N SER A 1016 67.76 38.34 112.52
CA SER A 1016 68.81 37.81 113.41
C SER A 1016 69.97 37.14 112.68
N ALA A 1017 69.73 36.64 111.47
CA ALA A 1017 70.70 35.96 110.63
C ALA A 1017 71.48 36.94 109.71
N GLY A 1018 72.76 36.64 109.47
CA GLY A 1018 73.62 37.38 108.54
C GLY A 1018 74.25 38.65 109.13
N GLY A 1019 75.05 39.34 108.32
CA GLY A 1019 75.54 40.69 108.62
C GLY A 1019 74.52 41.76 108.23
N GLU A 1020 74.81 43.01 108.58
CA GLU A 1020 74.09 44.20 108.16
C GLU A 1020 73.95 44.31 106.61
N GLY A 1021 72.91 45.00 106.12
CA GLY A 1021 72.62 45.25 104.71
C GLY A 1021 71.40 44.52 104.13
N MET A 1022 71.19 44.67 102.82
CA MET A 1022 70.09 44.05 102.06
C MET A 1022 70.15 42.51 102.07
N LYS A 1023 68.98 41.87 102.08
CA LYS A 1023 68.73 40.43 102.04
C LYS A 1023 67.80 40.09 100.89
N ASN A 1024 68.23 39.21 99.99
CA ASN A 1024 67.46 38.82 98.80
C ASN A 1024 67.46 37.29 98.57
N THR A 1025 66.28 36.73 98.26
CA THR A 1025 66.10 35.31 97.91
C THR A 1025 64.78 35.14 97.10
N GLN A 1026 64.33 33.92 96.78
CA GLN A 1026 63.07 33.66 96.04
C GLN A 1026 62.36 32.39 96.54
N LEU A 1027 61.06 32.28 96.29
CA LEU A 1027 60.17 31.15 96.57
C LEU A 1027 59.77 30.45 95.26
N GLU A 1028 59.94 29.13 95.18
CA GLU A 1028 59.58 28.27 94.03
C GLU A 1028 58.41 27.34 94.37
N ILE A 1029 57.40 27.25 93.48
CA ILE A 1029 56.18 26.45 93.62
C ILE A 1029 55.96 25.59 92.36
N TYR A 1030 55.62 24.29 92.49
CA TYR A 1030 55.64 23.33 91.37
C TYR A 1030 54.25 22.82 90.97
N THR A 1031 53.94 22.76 89.66
CA THR A 1031 52.60 22.37 89.13
C THR A 1031 52.63 21.26 88.06
N ASP A 1032 51.48 20.68 87.72
CA ASP A 1032 51.28 19.69 86.64
C ASP A 1032 50.98 20.32 85.27
N SER A 1033 50.92 21.65 85.19
CA SER A 1033 50.77 22.36 83.93
C SER A 1033 52.00 22.13 83.04
N PRO A 1034 51.83 21.62 81.80
CA PRO A 1034 52.96 21.43 80.88
C PRO A 1034 53.69 22.74 80.53
N THR A 1035 53.00 23.88 80.59
CA THR A 1035 53.57 25.20 80.28
C THR A 1035 54.21 25.89 81.48
N ASP A 1036 53.68 25.65 82.68
CA ASP A 1036 54.02 26.41 83.91
C ASP A 1036 54.36 25.47 85.07
N SER A 1037 55.26 24.52 84.79
CA SER A 1037 55.64 23.47 85.76
C SER A 1037 56.32 24.01 87.04
N VAL A 1038 56.85 25.25 87.04
CA VAL A 1038 57.43 25.95 88.20
C VAL A 1038 57.10 27.45 88.18
N ILE A 1039 56.61 27.99 89.30
CA ILE A 1039 56.27 29.40 89.54
C ILE A 1039 57.28 30.00 90.55
N ILE A 1040 57.77 31.23 90.33
CA ILE A 1040 58.83 31.88 91.13
C ILE A 1040 58.39 33.25 91.66
N VAL A 1041 58.58 33.52 92.96
CA VAL A 1041 58.28 34.81 93.65
C VAL A 1041 59.52 35.32 94.40
N LYS A 1042 59.93 36.58 94.22
CA LYS A 1042 61.15 37.16 94.84
C LYS A 1042 60.89 37.65 96.27
N LEU A 1043 61.90 37.62 97.15
CA LEU A 1043 61.83 38.01 98.57
C LEU A 1043 62.98 38.97 98.92
N GLN A 1044 62.70 40.08 99.63
CA GLN A 1044 63.67 41.16 99.89
C GLN A 1044 63.51 41.81 101.30
N ALA A 1045 64.59 42.20 101.98
CA ALA A 1045 64.59 42.99 103.24
C ALA A 1045 65.92 43.75 103.49
N GLU A 1046 66.00 44.74 104.38
CA GLU A 1046 67.27 45.40 104.81
C GLU A 1046 67.47 45.31 106.34
N ARG A 1047 68.71 45.07 106.81
CA ARG A 1047 69.08 45.04 108.23
C ARG A 1047 70.09 46.13 108.60
N GLU A 1048 70.00 46.70 109.81
CA GLU A 1048 71.02 47.55 110.47
C GLU A 1048 71.33 47.14 111.94
N ASP A 1049 72.60 47.28 112.38
CA ASP A 1049 73.11 46.91 113.73
C ASP A 1049 73.35 48.14 114.67
N LEU A 1050 73.75 47.94 115.94
CA LEU A 1050 73.85 48.99 116.98
C LEU A 1050 75.21 49.72 117.02
N HIS A 1051 75.21 51.06 117.09
CA HIS A 1051 76.44 51.88 117.16
C HIS A 1051 76.37 53.01 118.24
N ILE A 1052 77.13 52.90 119.36
CA ILE A 1052 77.18 53.88 120.50
C ILE A 1052 78.62 54.15 121.00
N ALA A 1053 78.95 55.37 121.48
CA ALA A 1053 80.24 55.75 122.11
C ALA A 1053 80.11 56.29 123.58
N VAL A 1054 81.12 56.11 124.47
CA VAL A 1054 81.11 56.46 125.93
C VAL A 1054 82.37 57.22 126.43
N ASN A 1055 82.26 58.20 127.36
CA ASN A 1055 83.41 59.00 127.90
C ASN A 1055 83.25 59.43 129.40
N PRO A 1056 84.26 59.30 130.29
CA PRO A 1056 85.54 58.60 130.10
C PRO A 1056 85.36 57.07 129.99
N PRO A 1057 86.16 56.40 129.16
CA PRO A 1057 85.80 55.09 128.62
C PRO A 1057 85.99 53.90 129.57
N ASN A 1058 86.77 54.04 130.67
CA ASN A 1058 87.26 52.87 131.40
C ASN A 1058 87.09 52.88 132.93
N PHE A 1059 87.37 53.97 133.65
CA PHE A 1059 87.21 54.03 135.11
C PHE A 1059 86.86 55.43 135.60
N ILE A 1060 86.24 55.48 136.78
CA ILE A 1060 85.82 56.69 137.46
C ILE A 1060 86.51 56.71 138.83
N ASP A 1061 87.40 57.68 139.08
CA ASP A 1061 88.11 57.86 140.37
C ASP A 1061 87.43 58.97 141.19
N LEU A 1062 86.84 58.57 142.32
CA LEU A 1062 86.11 59.49 143.21
C LEU A 1062 87.04 60.10 144.29
N GLY A 1063 88.27 59.63 144.51
CA GLY A 1063 89.22 60.13 145.53
C GLY A 1063 88.83 59.84 147.00
N VAL A 1064 89.56 60.40 147.97
CA VAL A 1064 89.33 60.19 149.42
C VAL A 1064 88.02 60.87 149.88
N VAL A 1065 86.97 60.08 150.16
CA VAL A 1065 85.64 60.54 150.62
C VAL A 1065 85.51 60.30 152.13
N TYR A 1066 85.45 61.36 152.94
CA TYR A 1066 85.31 61.29 154.41
C TYR A 1066 83.92 60.79 154.82
N THR A 1067 83.85 59.93 155.85
CA THR A 1067 82.59 59.34 156.34
C THR A 1067 81.55 60.42 156.67
N GLY A 1068 80.37 60.35 156.05
CA GLY A 1068 79.28 61.33 156.19
C GLY A 1068 79.18 62.41 155.09
N PHE A 1069 80.02 62.35 154.05
CA PHE A 1069 80.00 63.27 152.91
C PHE A 1069 79.87 62.54 151.58
N ASP A 1070 79.16 63.13 150.62
CA ASP A 1070 78.95 62.61 149.26
C ASP A 1070 79.86 63.29 148.23
N LYS A 1071 80.16 62.63 147.10
CA LYS A 1071 80.93 63.19 145.98
C LYS A 1071 80.50 62.64 144.61
N ASP A 1072 80.36 63.54 143.62
CA ASP A 1072 79.79 63.25 142.29
C ASP A 1072 80.79 63.41 141.11
N THR A 1073 80.49 62.75 139.98
CA THR A 1073 81.18 62.88 138.66
C THR A 1073 80.26 62.47 137.48
N ILE A 1074 80.65 62.77 136.23
CA ILE A 1074 79.77 62.65 135.03
C ILE A 1074 80.37 61.72 133.94
N VAL A 1075 79.51 60.94 133.27
CA VAL A 1075 79.81 60.09 132.08
C VAL A 1075 78.82 60.39 130.94
N SER A 1076 79.25 60.38 129.66
CA SER A 1076 78.41 60.71 128.48
C SER A 1076 78.30 59.56 127.45
N LEU A 1077 77.14 59.41 126.78
CA LEU A 1077 76.83 58.42 125.70
C LEU A 1077 76.28 59.07 124.41
N THR A 1078 76.50 58.52 123.19
CA THR A 1078 75.99 59.05 121.89
C THR A 1078 75.66 57.93 120.85
N ASN A 1079 74.51 57.98 120.13
CA ASN A 1079 74.11 57.03 119.06
C ASN A 1079 74.58 57.50 117.66
N LEU A 1080 75.00 56.54 116.82
CA LEU A 1080 75.56 56.77 115.49
C LEU A 1080 74.80 56.05 114.34
N GLY A 1081 73.67 55.38 114.59
CA GLY A 1081 72.89 54.62 113.57
C GLY A 1081 71.65 55.34 113.00
N ARG A 1082 70.98 54.76 111.96
CA ARG A 1082 69.68 55.22 111.38
C ARG A 1082 68.48 54.73 112.21
N LEU A 1083 68.64 53.65 112.96
CA LEU A 1083 67.66 53.17 113.92
C LEU A 1083 67.83 53.91 115.26
N ASN A 1084 66.75 54.50 115.78
CA ASN A 1084 66.73 55.14 117.11
C ASN A 1084 67.01 54.10 118.21
N GLN A 1085 67.84 54.46 119.20
CA GLN A 1085 68.25 53.53 120.26
C GLN A 1085 67.83 54.05 121.64
N TYR A 1086 67.38 53.14 122.52
CA TYR A 1086 66.93 53.52 123.86
C TYR A 1086 67.78 52.82 124.93
N VAL A 1087 68.36 53.60 125.84
CA VAL A 1087 69.13 53.04 126.97
C VAL A 1087 68.16 52.68 128.08
N ILE A 1088 67.86 51.38 128.21
CA ILE A 1088 66.81 50.84 129.10
C ILE A 1088 67.25 50.82 130.57
N ARG A 1089 68.53 50.56 130.87
CA ARG A 1089 69.09 50.62 132.22
C ARG A 1089 70.61 50.80 132.21
N ILE A 1090 71.14 51.40 133.27
CA ILE A 1090 72.55 51.32 133.66
C ILE A 1090 72.61 50.57 134.99
N LEU A 1091 73.46 49.56 135.10
CA LEU A 1091 73.64 48.76 136.30
C LEU A 1091 74.96 49.09 136.99
N SER A 1092 74.95 49.23 138.31
CA SER A 1092 76.13 49.13 139.16
C SER A 1092 75.91 48.01 140.18
N ASP A 1093 76.97 47.27 140.48
CA ASP A 1093 77.01 46.21 141.50
C ASP A 1093 77.55 46.72 142.86
N ASN A 1094 77.95 47.99 142.95
CA ASN A 1094 78.46 48.62 144.18
C ASN A 1094 77.36 49.42 144.90
N PRO A 1095 77.02 49.11 146.17
CA PRO A 1095 75.92 49.77 146.90
C PRO A 1095 76.20 51.23 147.28
N ASP A 1096 77.46 51.65 147.31
CA ASP A 1096 77.85 53.02 147.67
C ASP A 1096 77.88 53.95 146.45
N LEU A 1097 77.50 53.46 145.27
CA LEU A 1097 77.60 54.17 144.00
C LEU A 1097 76.22 54.28 143.35
N SER A 1098 75.77 55.50 143.10
CA SER A 1098 74.53 55.76 142.38
C SER A 1098 74.82 56.59 141.13
N VAL A 1099 74.07 56.33 140.04
CA VAL A 1099 74.22 57.01 138.75
C VAL A 1099 72.90 57.69 138.44
N PHE A 1100 72.91 58.99 138.17
CA PHE A 1100 71.68 59.74 137.86
C PHE A 1100 71.94 60.79 136.77
N PRO A 1101 71.01 61.00 135.81
CA PRO A 1101 69.71 60.34 135.61
C PRO A 1101 69.78 58.97 134.89
N PHE A 1102 68.74 58.15 135.06
CA PHE A 1102 68.64 56.79 134.48
C PHE A 1102 67.88 56.78 133.15
N GLY A 1103 68.60 56.65 132.05
CA GLY A 1103 68.03 56.28 130.75
C GLY A 1103 67.44 57.42 129.92
N GLY A 1104 67.35 57.17 128.61
CA GLY A 1104 66.89 58.12 127.59
C GLY A 1104 67.11 57.58 126.17
N TRP A 1105 66.48 58.24 125.18
CA TRP A 1105 66.75 57.99 123.77
C TRP A 1105 68.10 58.58 123.37
N LEU A 1106 68.82 57.83 122.53
CA LEU A 1106 70.03 58.27 121.86
C LEU A 1106 69.80 58.43 120.36
#